data_AF-A0A921YKK9-F1
#
_entry.id   AF-A0A921YKK9-F1
#
_cell.length_a   1.000
_cell.length_b   1.000
_cell.length_c   1.000
_cell.angle_alpha   90.00
_cell.angle_beta   90.00
_cell.angle_gamma   90.00
#
_symmetry.space_group_name_H-M   'P 1'
#
loop_
_entity.id
_entity.type
_entity.pdbx_description
1 polymer ?
#
loop_
_entity_poly.entity_id
_entity_poly.type
_entity_poly.pdbx_seq_one_letter_code
_entity_poly.pdbx_strand_id
1 'polypeptide(L)'
;MTSRSKNAVRGYETEIEKSREEGNWKKAIELAQQLKARSPQHESLAHFLIGEGKLEAHLDERPPTKENIERAQRELSDARGYLTLATDDAGKKAGVALDAHLLLGKLNYACGSYDEALKHYKLAELDTLTEKELPVRSLRIVAESYAIKGLCLEQNAVPSSTSRYKQAERETEMIRSFELASDLTLLYLQRTNSASVRAGPTLETALQRVPILHMRAGRLHCAIDRYREMLTAVESVSTQALRLTLTRQLAEVLLRGVTGQVYKPPEKIATVPAQGTLTRRREEHVSEGPWKPKKYAAINQVAPAHTRWPSTPRRCVPRTLRCGSWRPTTAIERDGSGGCAQIEDGIELAEEALAIEEELGGAMLPRCCLYTGIGYQMKAQKSNSRIDKDAANDSALKYFLRAVQLDDNDHLAFYHLGLQYMYLGMLNEAMEATRASLMARAECGGSLRLVAALWSCACAGRRAPRALAAAHVARAHYPRADWPRALLAALQLAWDSPEAALITGKELLSLLNSTEAEAEAEQNGYMELDALSDSQHDDTHSTRDAASVRAEFTGAHQLERALSECASSQSAVRTRAPLATPRAHAWLLLAEICLRLGRVSAAAGCVSEATALTPFSHLVLYTRGMVHAASNEWEEARQCFQNALAIHPTHLDSMVQLGAEQL
;
A
#
# COMPACT_ATOMS: atom_id res chain seq x y z
N MET A 1 26.68 -3.39 -69.98
CA MET A 1 26.73 -4.53 -69.02
C MET A 1 26.99 -4.12 -67.56
N THR A 2 27.14 -2.83 -67.24
CA THR A 2 27.43 -2.32 -65.88
C THR A 2 26.20 -2.12 -64.98
N SER A 3 25.00 -1.94 -65.56
CA SER A 3 23.75 -1.78 -64.78
C SER A 3 23.25 -3.08 -64.13
N ARG A 4 23.43 -4.23 -64.80
CA ARG A 4 23.03 -5.55 -64.30
C ARG A 4 23.87 -5.99 -63.09
N SER A 5 25.17 -5.65 -63.07
CA SER A 5 26.08 -5.92 -61.95
C SER A 5 25.79 -5.01 -60.75
N LYS A 6 25.50 -3.72 -60.96
CA LYS A 6 25.09 -2.80 -59.87
C LYS A 6 23.78 -3.19 -59.20
N ASN A 7 22.79 -3.67 -59.97
CA ASN A 7 21.53 -4.17 -59.40
C ASN A 7 21.70 -5.47 -58.62
N ALA A 8 22.62 -6.35 -59.02
CA ALA A 8 22.93 -7.56 -58.28
C ALA A 8 23.62 -7.25 -56.94
N VAL A 9 24.58 -6.32 -56.91
CA VAL A 9 25.25 -5.87 -55.67
C VAL A 9 24.27 -5.25 -54.68
N ARG A 10 23.35 -4.40 -55.15
CA ARG A 10 22.30 -3.81 -54.31
C ARG A 10 21.34 -4.86 -53.71
N GLY A 11 21.08 -5.95 -54.44
CA GLY A 11 20.32 -7.10 -53.92
C GLY A 11 21.04 -7.79 -52.76
N TYR A 12 22.35 -8.03 -52.89
CA TYR A 12 23.18 -8.59 -51.82
C TYR A 12 23.21 -7.69 -50.57
N GLU A 13 23.35 -6.38 -50.72
CA GLU A 13 23.32 -5.44 -49.60
C GLU A 13 21.98 -5.53 -48.83
N THR A 14 20.85 -5.55 -49.54
CA THR A 14 19.53 -5.67 -48.91
C THR A 14 19.31 -7.03 -48.22
N GLU A 15 19.82 -8.13 -48.79
CA GLU A 15 19.73 -9.46 -48.17
C GLU A 15 20.64 -9.60 -46.96
N ILE A 16 21.81 -8.95 -46.97
CA ILE A 16 22.72 -8.88 -45.84
C ILE A 16 22.08 -8.08 -44.70
N GLU A 17 21.52 -6.90 -44.99
CA GLU A 17 20.82 -6.08 -44.01
C GLU A 17 19.66 -6.84 -43.36
N LYS A 18 18.83 -7.50 -44.17
CA LYS A 18 17.75 -8.36 -43.68
C LYS A 18 18.26 -9.49 -42.79
N SER A 19 19.36 -10.15 -43.19
CA SER A 19 19.96 -11.23 -42.39
C SER A 19 20.56 -10.71 -41.07
N ARG A 20 21.09 -9.49 -41.04
CA ARG A 20 21.58 -8.80 -39.84
C ARG A 20 20.44 -8.40 -38.90
N GLU A 21 19.30 -7.98 -39.44
CA GLU A 21 18.09 -7.67 -38.66
C GLU A 21 17.45 -8.92 -38.03
N GLU A 22 17.43 -10.03 -38.77
CA GLU A 22 16.92 -11.32 -38.31
C GLU A 22 17.87 -12.06 -37.36
N GLY A 23 19.11 -11.56 -37.17
CA GLY A 23 20.14 -12.20 -36.34
C GLY A 23 20.73 -13.49 -36.95
N ASN A 24 20.54 -13.71 -38.25
CA ASN A 24 21.08 -14.89 -38.95
C ASN A 24 22.51 -14.63 -39.43
N TRP A 25 23.45 -14.62 -38.48
CA TRP A 25 24.85 -14.26 -38.72
C TRP A 25 25.58 -15.22 -39.66
N LYS A 26 25.24 -16.52 -39.66
CA LYS A 26 25.85 -17.52 -40.56
C LYS A 26 25.59 -17.15 -42.02
N LYS A 27 24.34 -16.84 -42.36
CA LYS A 27 23.93 -16.40 -43.70
C LYS A 27 24.53 -15.04 -44.05
N ALA A 28 24.60 -14.11 -43.09
CA ALA A 28 25.21 -12.79 -43.32
C ALA A 28 26.71 -12.89 -43.67
N ILE A 29 27.46 -13.79 -43.01
CA ILE A 29 28.89 -14.02 -43.31
C ILE A 29 29.08 -14.60 -44.70
N GLU A 30 28.27 -15.60 -45.09
CA GLU A 30 28.33 -16.21 -46.43
C GLU A 30 28.06 -15.18 -47.54
N LEU A 31 27.02 -14.35 -47.37
CA LEU A 31 26.69 -13.29 -48.31
C LEU A 31 27.78 -12.21 -48.38
N ALA A 32 28.40 -11.85 -47.24
CA ALA A 32 29.51 -10.90 -47.20
C ALA A 32 30.78 -11.46 -47.88
N GLN A 33 31.05 -12.77 -47.76
CA GLN A 33 32.14 -13.43 -48.49
C GLN A 33 31.89 -13.43 -50.01
N GLN A 34 30.65 -13.64 -50.44
CA GLN A 34 30.27 -13.55 -51.85
C GLN A 34 30.40 -12.13 -52.40
N LEU A 35 30.07 -11.11 -51.59
CA LEU A 35 30.28 -9.70 -51.92
C LEU A 35 31.77 -9.39 -52.09
N LYS A 36 32.62 -9.89 -51.19
CA LYS A 36 34.08 -9.77 -51.28
C LYS A 36 34.62 -10.38 -52.58
N ALA A 37 34.16 -11.57 -52.97
CA ALA A 37 34.64 -12.29 -54.14
C ALA A 37 34.24 -11.63 -55.48
N ARG A 38 33.12 -10.90 -55.52
CA ARG A 38 32.54 -10.35 -56.76
C ARG A 38 32.86 -8.89 -57.02
N SER A 39 33.17 -8.12 -55.98
CA SER A 39 33.38 -6.67 -56.10
C SER A 39 34.55 -6.17 -55.22
N PRO A 40 35.74 -5.93 -55.80
CA PRO A 40 36.89 -5.41 -55.06
C PRO A 40 36.69 -3.97 -54.56
N GLN A 41 35.73 -3.22 -55.12
CA GLN A 41 35.38 -1.86 -54.67
C GLN A 41 34.67 -1.83 -53.31
N HIS A 42 34.04 -2.93 -52.89
CA HIS A 42 33.33 -3.06 -51.62
C HIS A 42 34.09 -3.96 -50.62
N GLU A 43 35.39 -4.13 -50.82
CA GLU A 43 36.20 -5.04 -50.01
C GLU A 43 36.23 -4.64 -48.53
N SER A 44 36.36 -3.33 -48.22
CA SER A 44 36.35 -2.82 -46.84
C SER A 44 35.00 -3.02 -46.15
N LEU A 45 33.90 -2.82 -46.87
CA LEU A 45 32.54 -3.11 -46.39
C LEU A 45 32.35 -4.61 -46.12
N ALA A 46 32.85 -5.48 -47.01
CA ALA A 46 32.77 -6.92 -46.82
C ALA A 46 33.61 -7.40 -45.63
N HIS A 47 34.81 -6.84 -45.41
CA HIS A 47 35.63 -7.12 -44.21
C HIS A 47 34.89 -6.72 -42.93
N PHE A 48 34.26 -5.54 -42.90
CA PHE A 48 33.44 -5.08 -41.78
C PHE A 48 32.29 -6.05 -41.47
N LEU A 49 31.50 -6.43 -42.48
CA LEU A 49 30.35 -7.33 -42.31
C LEU A 49 30.74 -8.73 -41.84
N ILE A 50 31.87 -9.26 -42.32
CA ILE A 50 32.41 -10.55 -41.86
C ILE A 50 32.88 -10.45 -40.41
N GLY A 51 33.57 -9.35 -40.05
CA GLY A 51 34.02 -9.09 -38.69
C GLY A 51 32.87 -8.95 -37.69
N GLU A 52 31.84 -8.18 -38.04
CA GLU A 52 30.61 -8.04 -37.26
C GLU A 52 29.89 -9.37 -37.09
N GLY A 53 29.67 -10.11 -38.19
CA GLY A 53 28.97 -11.38 -38.16
C GLY A 53 29.68 -12.42 -37.29
N LYS A 54 31.00 -12.52 -37.37
CA LYS A 54 31.80 -13.41 -36.50
C LYS A 54 31.72 -13.00 -35.03
N LEU A 55 31.76 -11.70 -34.75
CA LEU A 55 31.67 -11.18 -33.37
C LEU A 55 30.30 -11.46 -32.76
N GLU A 56 29.22 -11.08 -33.43
CA GLU A 56 27.87 -11.26 -32.90
C GLU A 56 27.46 -12.73 -32.83
N ALA A 57 27.87 -13.57 -33.79
CA ALA A 57 27.64 -15.02 -33.70
C ALA A 57 28.28 -15.64 -32.46
N HIS A 58 29.51 -15.22 -32.12
CA HIS A 58 30.18 -15.68 -30.89
C HIS A 58 29.46 -15.18 -29.64
N LEU A 59 29.00 -13.92 -29.62
CA LEU A 59 28.33 -13.32 -28.46
C LEU A 59 26.91 -13.84 -28.23
N ASP A 60 26.20 -14.23 -29.29
CA ASP A 60 24.89 -14.88 -29.22
C ASP A 60 25.02 -16.29 -28.61
N GLU A 61 26.05 -17.05 -28.98
CA GLU A 61 26.33 -18.36 -28.37
C GLU A 61 26.90 -18.22 -26.94
N ARG A 62 27.70 -17.18 -26.68
CA ARG A 62 28.44 -17.01 -25.42
C ARG A 62 28.45 -15.54 -25.00
N PRO A 63 27.64 -15.15 -23.99
CA PRO A 63 27.60 -13.77 -23.55
C PRO A 63 28.93 -13.32 -22.91
N PRO A 64 29.24 -12.02 -22.95
CA PRO A 64 30.48 -11.46 -22.44
C PRO A 64 30.47 -11.42 -20.89
N THR A 65 30.71 -12.56 -20.27
CA THR A 65 30.90 -12.75 -18.82
C THR A 65 32.36 -13.00 -18.48
N LYS A 66 32.75 -12.80 -17.21
CA LYS A 66 34.16 -12.94 -16.77
C LYS A 66 34.73 -14.35 -17.02
N GLU A 67 33.89 -15.37 -17.02
CA GLU A 67 34.26 -16.77 -17.25
C GLU A 67 34.64 -17.07 -18.71
N ASN A 68 34.13 -16.28 -19.66
CA ASN A 68 34.30 -16.54 -21.10
C ASN A 68 35.52 -15.82 -21.72
N ILE A 69 36.25 -15.01 -20.94
CA ILE A 69 37.31 -14.12 -21.45
C ILE A 69 38.43 -14.89 -22.18
N GLU A 70 38.96 -15.96 -21.59
CA GLU A 70 40.09 -16.70 -22.17
C GLU A 70 39.73 -17.36 -23.51
N ARG A 71 38.47 -17.77 -23.66
CA ARG A 71 37.96 -18.37 -24.90
C ARG A 71 37.67 -17.31 -25.95
N ALA A 72 37.10 -16.17 -25.54
CA ALA A 72 36.86 -15.02 -26.39
C ALA A 72 38.17 -14.52 -27.04
N GLN A 73 39.27 -14.47 -26.29
CA GLN A 73 40.59 -14.08 -26.81
C GLN A 73 41.09 -14.98 -27.96
N ARG A 74 40.77 -16.27 -27.94
CA ARG A 74 41.18 -17.23 -28.98
C ARG A 74 40.26 -17.14 -30.20
N GLU A 75 38.95 -17.20 -29.98
CA GLU A 75 37.94 -17.31 -31.04
C GLU A 75 37.66 -15.98 -31.76
N LEU A 76 37.82 -14.83 -31.08
CA LEU A 76 37.63 -13.50 -31.67
C LEU A 76 38.87 -12.94 -32.37
N SER A 77 39.98 -13.68 -32.39
CA SER A 77 41.23 -13.26 -33.04
C SER A 77 41.03 -12.99 -34.55
N ASP A 78 40.29 -13.86 -35.22
CA ASP A 78 39.86 -13.70 -36.61
C ASP A 78 39.01 -12.45 -36.82
N ALA A 79 37.97 -12.26 -35.99
CA ALA A 79 37.05 -11.14 -36.09
C ALA A 79 37.79 -9.81 -35.89
N ARG A 80 38.74 -9.77 -34.95
CA ARG A 80 39.63 -8.63 -34.70
C ARG A 80 40.46 -8.27 -35.94
N GLY A 81 41.00 -9.26 -36.64
CA GLY A 81 41.74 -9.05 -37.89
C GLY A 81 40.88 -8.36 -38.96
N TYR A 82 39.68 -8.88 -39.23
CA TYR A 82 38.77 -8.30 -40.22
C TYR A 82 38.28 -6.89 -39.85
N LEU A 83 37.96 -6.64 -38.58
CA LEU A 83 37.54 -5.31 -38.12
C LEU A 83 38.69 -4.29 -38.16
N THR A 84 39.93 -4.72 -37.91
CA THR A 84 41.10 -3.84 -38.02
C THR A 84 41.38 -3.44 -39.47
N LEU A 85 41.20 -4.34 -40.43
CA LEU A 85 41.30 -4.00 -41.86
C LEU A 85 40.21 -3.00 -42.31
N ALA A 86 39.07 -2.98 -41.61
CA ALA A 86 37.98 -2.05 -41.90
C ALA A 86 38.20 -0.63 -41.32
N THR A 87 39.24 -0.38 -40.52
CA THR A 87 39.57 0.95 -39.98
C THR A 87 40.53 1.76 -40.86
N ASP A 88 41.11 1.12 -41.89
CA ASP A 88 42.03 1.76 -42.84
C ASP A 88 41.34 2.90 -43.63
N ASP A 89 42.12 3.70 -44.37
CA ASP A 89 41.59 4.82 -45.16
C ASP A 89 40.56 4.38 -46.23
N ALA A 90 40.63 3.12 -46.68
CA ALA A 90 39.62 2.50 -47.53
C ALA A 90 38.28 2.26 -46.80
N GLY A 91 38.32 1.98 -45.49
CA GLY A 91 37.15 1.88 -44.63
C GLY A 91 36.53 3.24 -44.31
N LYS A 92 37.35 4.28 -44.14
CA LYS A 92 36.87 5.67 -43.98
C LYS A 92 36.12 6.16 -45.21
N LYS A 93 36.65 5.87 -46.41
CA LYS A 93 35.98 6.18 -47.69
C LYS A 93 34.67 5.42 -47.88
N ALA A 94 34.57 4.22 -47.30
CA ALA A 94 33.35 3.40 -47.32
C ALA A 94 32.35 3.74 -46.19
N GLY A 95 32.69 4.66 -45.27
CA GLY A 95 31.82 5.07 -44.17
C GLY A 95 31.69 4.06 -43.02
N VAL A 96 32.45 2.96 -43.03
CA VAL A 96 32.35 1.86 -42.04
C VAL A 96 33.36 1.95 -40.90
N ALA A 97 34.37 2.83 -41.03
CA ALA A 97 35.47 2.91 -40.05
C ALA A 97 35.00 3.29 -38.63
N LEU A 98 33.97 4.12 -38.51
CA LEU A 98 33.39 4.51 -37.21
C LEU A 98 32.75 3.31 -36.53
N ASP A 99 31.84 2.62 -37.22
CA ASP A 99 31.18 1.42 -36.72
C ASP A 99 32.19 0.29 -36.42
N ALA A 100 33.26 0.19 -37.23
CA ALA A 100 34.34 -0.76 -36.99
C ALA A 100 35.07 -0.48 -35.67
N HIS A 101 35.36 0.78 -35.33
CA HIS A 101 35.92 1.15 -34.03
C HIS A 101 34.97 0.87 -32.86
N LEU A 102 33.65 1.08 -33.03
CA LEU A 102 32.66 0.74 -32.01
C LEU A 102 32.61 -0.77 -31.73
N LEU A 103 32.63 -1.59 -32.79
CA LEU A 103 32.66 -3.05 -32.67
C LEU A 103 34.00 -3.58 -32.13
N LEU A 104 35.13 -2.95 -32.46
CA LEU A 104 36.43 -3.26 -31.84
C LEU A 104 36.42 -2.96 -30.33
N GLY A 105 35.76 -1.88 -29.91
CA GLY A 105 35.53 -1.60 -28.49
C GLY A 105 34.76 -2.73 -27.79
N LYS A 106 33.69 -3.21 -28.43
CA LYS A 106 32.87 -4.34 -27.94
C LYS A 106 33.67 -5.65 -27.90
N LEU A 107 34.47 -5.93 -28.92
CA LEU A 107 35.35 -7.10 -29.00
C LEU A 107 36.39 -7.09 -27.88
N ASN A 108 37.07 -5.95 -27.66
CA ASN A 108 38.09 -5.84 -26.63
C ASN A 108 37.51 -5.94 -25.21
N TYR A 109 36.28 -5.45 -25.00
CA TYR A 109 35.56 -5.69 -23.75
C TYR A 109 35.29 -7.18 -23.51
N ALA A 110 34.84 -7.92 -24.53
CA ALA A 110 34.63 -9.37 -24.44
C ALA A 110 35.95 -10.12 -24.16
N CYS A 111 37.07 -9.62 -24.68
CA CYS A 111 38.42 -10.13 -24.43
C CYS A 111 39.04 -9.66 -23.10
N GLY A 112 38.34 -8.87 -22.28
CA GLY A 112 38.82 -8.35 -20.99
C GLY A 112 39.84 -7.21 -21.08
N SER A 113 40.10 -6.67 -22.28
CA SER A 113 41.07 -5.59 -22.53
C SER A 113 40.39 -4.22 -22.47
N TYR A 114 40.02 -3.79 -21.27
CA TYR A 114 39.19 -2.59 -21.06
C TYR A 114 39.84 -1.27 -21.49
N ASP A 115 41.16 -1.12 -21.30
CA ASP A 115 41.89 0.09 -21.72
C ASP A 115 41.94 0.24 -23.24
N GLU A 116 42.08 -0.87 -23.96
CA GLU A 116 42.05 -0.88 -25.43
C GLU A 116 40.64 -0.59 -25.95
N ALA A 117 39.60 -1.10 -25.29
CA ALA A 117 38.23 -0.75 -25.62
C ALA A 117 37.97 0.77 -25.49
N LEU A 118 38.42 1.40 -24.40
CA LEU A 118 38.31 2.85 -24.21
C LEU A 118 39.11 3.65 -25.25
N LYS A 119 40.27 3.17 -25.69
CA LYS A 119 41.04 3.80 -26.79
C LYS A 119 40.23 3.80 -28.09
N HIS A 120 39.59 2.68 -28.43
CA HIS A 120 38.77 2.62 -29.66
C HIS A 120 37.53 3.50 -29.58
N TYR A 121 36.87 3.64 -28.42
CA TYR A 121 35.76 4.59 -28.28
C TYR A 121 36.19 6.06 -28.41
N LYS A 122 37.41 6.40 -28.01
CA LYS A 122 38.00 7.72 -28.27
C LYS A 122 38.31 7.94 -29.75
N LEU A 123 38.85 6.93 -30.44
CA LEU A 123 39.10 6.97 -31.88
C LEU A 123 37.80 7.04 -32.70
N ALA A 124 36.72 6.44 -32.19
CA ALA A 124 35.38 6.53 -32.77
C ALA A 124 34.69 7.87 -32.49
N GLU A 125 35.30 8.76 -31.69
CA GLU A 125 34.74 10.06 -31.33
C GLU A 125 33.32 9.94 -30.73
N LEU A 126 33.11 8.93 -29.88
CA LEU A 126 31.78 8.56 -29.37
C LEU A 126 31.06 9.74 -28.70
N ASP A 127 31.79 10.57 -27.95
CA ASP A 127 31.24 11.70 -27.18
C ASP A 127 30.85 12.92 -28.04
N THR A 128 31.35 13.00 -29.28
CA THR A 128 31.08 14.11 -30.22
C THR A 128 30.11 13.71 -31.34
N LEU A 129 29.52 12.51 -31.25
CA LEU A 129 28.48 12.09 -32.18
C LEU A 129 27.28 13.03 -32.17
N THR A 130 26.87 13.48 -33.35
CA THR A 130 25.68 14.32 -33.52
C THR A 130 24.41 13.49 -33.44
N GLU A 131 23.40 13.97 -32.71
CA GLU A 131 22.07 13.36 -32.62
C GLU A 131 21.36 13.39 -33.99
N LYS A 132 21.51 12.31 -34.76
CA LYS A 132 20.83 12.08 -36.04
C LYS A 132 19.94 10.85 -35.94
N GLU A 133 18.94 10.77 -36.81
CA GLU A 133 18.13 9.56 -36.95
C GLU A 133 19.01 8.41 -37.49
N LEU A 134 19.15 7.36 -36.68
CA LEU A 134 19.94 6.18 -37.01
C LEU A 134 19.04 4.99 -37.35
N PRO A 135 19.47 4.11 -38.28
CA PRO A 135 18.81 2.84 -38.50
C PRO A 135 18.90 1.96 -37.24
N VAL A 136 17.95 1.02 -37.11
CA VAL A 136 17.74 0.23 -35.88
C VAL A 136 19.00 -0.50 -35.42
N ARG A 137 19.78 -1.06 -36.36
CA ARG A 137 21.03 -1.76 -36.05
C ARG A 137 22.12 -0.81 -35.53
N SER A 138 22.34 0.33 -36.19
CA SER A 138 23.31 1.33 -35.73
C SER A 138 22.92 1.89 -34.35
N LEU A 139 21.62 2.06 -34.10
CA LEU A 139 21.13 2.50 -32.80
C LEU A 139 21.46 1.49 -31.69
N ARG A 140 21.35 0.18 -31.96
CA ARG A 140 21.83 -0.87 -31.04
C ARG A 140 23.35 -0.81 -30.82
N ILE A 141 24.14 -0.67 -31.89
CA ILE A 141 25.61 -0.59 -31.78
C ILE A 141 26.04 0.60 -30.92
N VAL A 142 25.42 1.76 -31.12
CA VAL A 142 25.72 2.98 -30.33
C VAL A 142 25.27 2.80 -28.87
N ALA A 143 24.08 2.24 -28.62
CA ALA A 143 23.61 1.96 -27.26
C ALA A 143 24.56 0.99 -26.51
N GLU A 144 24.97 -0.09 -27.17
CA GLU A 144 25.92 -1.06 -26.63
C GLU A 144 27.29 -0.43 -26.38
N SER A 145 27.74 0.46 -27.27
CA SER A 145 29.02 1.16 -27.14
C SER A 145 29.05 2.06 -25.91
N TYR A 146 27.98 2.82 -25.65
CA TYR A 146 27.86 3.62 -24.44
C TYR A 146 27.76 2.76 -23.17
N ALA A 147 27.00 1.65 -23.23
CA ALA A 147 26.89 0.71 -22.10
C ALA A 147 28.27 0.10 -21.76
N ILE A 148 29.00 -0.36 -22.77
CA ILE A 148 30.32 -0.98 -22.61
C ILE A 148 31.35 0.06 -22.16
N LYS A 149 31.32 1.30 -22.70
CA LYS A 149 32.16 2.40 -22.20
C LYS A 149 31.95 2.61 -20.71
N GLY A 150 30.69 2.65 -20.24
CA GLY A 150 30.35 2.74 -18.81
C GLY A 150 30.90 1.57 -17.99
N LEU A 151 30.75 0.33 -18.48
CA LEU A 151 31.26 -0.87 -17.82
C LEU A 151 32.79 -0.91 -17.76
N CYS A 152 33.49 -0.50 -18.83
CA CYS A 152 34.95 -0.35 -18.84
C CYS A 152 35.40 0.69 -17.81
N LEU A 153 34.72 1.84 -17.73
CA LEU A 153 35.01 2.86 -16.73
C LEU A 153 34.74 2.37 -15.30
N GLU A 154 33.82 1.43 -15.09
CA GLU A 154 33.55 0.82 -13.79
C GLU A 154 34.59 -0.25 -13.41
N GLN A 155 35.02 -1.11 -14.34
CA GLN A 155 35.98 -2.20 -14.05
C GLN A 155 37.42 -1.72 -13.91
N ASN A 156 37.80 -0.64 -14.59
CA ASN A 156 39.16 -0.10 -14.51
C ASN A 156 39.42 0.52 -13.12
N ALA A 157 40.09 -0.21 -12.23
CA ALA A 157 40.42 0.27 -10.90
C ALA A 157 41.19 1.61 -10.96
N VAL A 158 40.76 2.58 -10.16
CA VAL A 158 41.43 3.87 -10.04
C VAL A 158 42.65 3.72 -9.13
N PRO A 159 43.87 4.12 -9.55
CA PRO A 159 45.00 4.21 -8.64
C PRO A 159 44.73 5.23 -7.52
N SER A 160 45.05 4.88 -6.27
CA SER A 160 44.86 5.74 -5.08
C SER A 160 45.59 7.09 -5.15
N SER A 161 46.48 7.28 -6.12
CA SER A 161 47.24 8.51 -6.39
C SER A 161 46.50 9.55 -7.24
N THR A 162 45.29 9.25 -7.72
CA THR A 162 44.51 10.19 -8.54
C THR A 162 43.76 11.21 -7.69
N SER A 163 43.75 12.48 -8.11
CA SER A 163 43.04 13.56 -7.40
C SER A 163 41.53 13.30 -7.33
N ARG A 164 40.89 13.65 -6.21
CA ARG A 164 39.42 13.57 -6.01
C ARG A 164 38.59 14.20 -7.14
N TYR A 165 39.10 15.28 -7.74
CA TYR A 165 38.46 15.94 -8.89
C TYR A 165 38.35 15.02 -10.11
N LYS A 166 39.47 14.37 -10.51
CA LYS A 166 39.51 13.41 -11.62
C LYS A 166 38.65 12.17 -11.39
N GLN A 167 38.49 11.77 -10.12
CA GLN A 167 37.60 10.66 -9.75
C GLN A 167 36.13 11.05 -9.95
N ALA A 168 35.74 12.24 -9.52
CA ALA A 168 34.39 12.76 -9.73
C ALA A 168 34.07 12.95 -11.22
N GLU A 169 35.01 13.49 -12.01
CA GLU A 169 34.86 13.65 -13.46
C GLU A 169 34.61 12.30 -14.15
N ARG A 170 35.40 11.29 -13.80
CA ARG A 170 35.22 9.93 -14.30
C ARG A 170 33.89 9.31 -13.89
N GLU A 171 33.46 9.53 -12.65
CA GLU A 171 32.15 9.07 -12.17
C GLU A 171 31.01 9.74 -12.94
N THR A 172 31.11 11.04 -13.22
CA THR A 172 30.13 11.75 -14.04
C THR A 172 30.11 11.26 -15.49
N GLU A 173 31.27 10.98 -16.09
CA GLU A 173 31.36 10.42 -17.45
C GLU A 173 30.76 9.01 -17.52
N MET A 174 31.02 8.17 -16.51
CA MET A 174 30.44 6.84 -16.39
C MET A 174 28.92 6.90 -16.30
N ILE A 175 28.37 7.74 -15.42
CA ILE A 175 26.91 7.89 -15.25
C ILE A 175 26.28 8.40 -16.54
N ARG A 176 26.87 9.42 -17.19
CA ARG A 176 26.40 9.94 -18.47
C ARG A 176 26.39 8.88 -19.57
N SER A 177 27.42 8.02 -19.62
CA SER A 177 27.51 6.92 -20.58
C SER A 177 26.35 5.92 -20.37
N PHE A 178 26.06 5.56 -19.12
CA PHE A 178 24.93 4.67 -18.83
C PHE A 178 23.56 5.34 -19.08
N GLU A 179 23.42 6.64 -18.83
CA GLU A 179 22.19 7.40 -19.13
C GLU A 179 21.89 7.39 -20.63
N LEU A 180 22.87 7.74 -21.46
CA LEU A 180 22.73 7.70 -22.92
C LEU A 180 22.45 6.28 -23.43
N ALA A 181 23.14 5.27 -22.87
CA ALA A 181 22.86 3.88 -23.18
C ALA A 181 21.42 3.49 -22.83
N SER A 182 20.90 3.94 -21.69
CA SER A 182 19.54 3.62 -21.24
C SER A 182 18.47 4.22 -22.17
N ASP A 183 18.63 5.48 -22.56
CA ASP A 183 17.69 6.18 -23.44
C ASP A 183 17.67 5.58 -24.85
N LEU A 184 18.86 5.32 -25.40
CA LEU A 184 19.02 4.67 -26.70
C LEU A 184 18.48 3.23 -26.67
N THR A 185 18.67 2.50 -25.57
CA THR A 185 18.11 1.14 -25.43
C THR A 185 16.58 1.16 -25.43
N LEU A 186 15.95 2.09 -24.71
CA LEU A 186 14.49 2.21 -24.73
C LEU A 186 13.99 2.59 -26.13
N LEU A 187 14.69 3.50 -26.83
CA LEU A 187 14.37 3.87 -28.20
C LEU A 187 14.55 2.71 -29.18
N TYR A 188 15.60 1.90 -29.02
CA TYR A 188 15.85 0.67 -29.78
C TYR A 188 14.67 -0.29 -29.66
N LEU A 189 14.26 -0.58 -28.42
CA LEU A 189 13.18 -1.52 -28.13
C LEU A 189 11.81 -1.03 -28.66
N GLN A 190 11.59 0.28 -28.67
CA GLN A 190 10.38 0.88 -29.26
C GLN A 190 10.35 0.78 -30.79
N ARG A 191 11.51 0.82 -31.46
CA ARG A 191 11.59 0.75 -32.93
C ARG A 191 11.57 -0.68 -33.46
N THR A 192 12.03 -1.66 -32.68
CA THR A 192 12.10 -3.06 -33.14
C THR A 192 10.76 -3.77 -33.16
N ASN A 193 9.75 -3.32 -32.39
CA ASN A 193 8.34 -3.77 -32.37
C ASN A 193 8.06 -5.30 -32.36
N SER A 194 9.10 -6.12 -32.21
CA SER A 194 9.05 -7.59 -32.28
C SER A 194 9.19 -8.19 -30.90
N ALA A 195 8.29 -9.13 -30.57
CA ALA A 195 8.28 -9.83 -29.29
C ALA A 195 9.51 -10.74 -29.07
N SER A 196 10.23 -11.11 -30.14
CA SER A 196 11.41 -11.99 -30.07
C SER A 196 12.70 -11.26 -29.68
N VAL A 197 12.75 -9.94 -29.80
CA VAL A 197 13.98 -9.15 -29.61
C VAL A 197 14.13 -8.76 -28.14
N ARG A 198 15.13 -9.33 -27.47
CA ARG A 198 15.58 -8.91 -26.13
C ARG A 198 16.71 -7.88 -26.26
N ALA A 199 16.84 -6.98 -25.29
CA ALA A 199 17.88 -5.95 -25.30
C ALA A 199 19.30 -6.54 -25.20
N GLY A 200 19.43 -7.73 -24.61
CA GLY A 200 20.69 -8.40 -24.39
C GLY A 200 21.33 -8.04 -23.04
N PRO A 201 22.23 -8.88 -22.50
CA PRO A 201 22.72 -8.75 -21.12
C PRO A 201 23.41 -7.42 -20.82
N THR A 202 24.16 -6.87 -21.78
CA THR A 202 24.90 -5.61 -21.63
C THR A 202 23.97 -4.41 -21.49
N LEU A 203 22.93 -4.34 -22.32
CA LEU A 203 21.94 -3.26 -22.29
C LEU A 203 21.01 -3.38 -21.08
N GLU A 204 20.59 -4.59 -20.70
CA GLU A 204 19.80 -4.82 -19.48
C GLU A 204 20.56 -4.42 -18.21
N THR A 205 21.86 -4.73 -18.17
CA THR A 205 22.74 -4.30 -17.07
C THR A 205 22.81 -2.78 -17.01
N ALA A 206 23.02 -2.11 -18.14
CA ALA A 206 23.07 -0.64 -18.21
C ALA A 206 21.78 0.01 -17.70
N LEU A 207 20.61 -0.49 -18.15
CA LEU A 207 19.29 0.01 -17.73
C LEU A 207 19.10 -0.05 -16.21
N GLN A 208 19.49 -1.16 -15.56
CA GLN A 208 19.34 -1.31 -14.12
C GLN A 208 20.43 -0.60 -13.31
N ARG A 209 21.61 -0.34 -13.91
CA ARG A 209 22.76 0.27 -13.22
C ARG A 209 22.58 1.77 -12.99
N VAL A 210 21.92 2.49 -13.90
CA VAL A 210 21.77 3.97 -13.83
C VAL A 210 21.18 4.45 -12.50
N PRO A 211 20.00 3.99 -12.05
CA PRO A 211 19.42 4.50 -10.81
C PRO A 211 20.25 4.12 -9.58
N ILE A 212 20.89 2.94 -9.61
CA ILE A 212 21.75 2.45 -8.52
C ILE A 212 23.01 3.33 -8.37
N LEU A 213 23.61 3.77 -9.48
CA LEU A 213 24.77 4.66 -9.43
C LEU A 213 24.40 6.03 -8.84
N HIS A 214 23.24 6.59 -9.19
CA HIS A 214 22.77 7.83 -8.57
C HIS A 214 22.50 7.68 -7.08
N MET A 215 21.96 6.54 -6.65
CA MET A 215 21.80 6.24 -5.21
C MET A 215 23.15 6.12 -4.49
N ARG A 216 24.15 5.46 -5.09
CA ARG A 216 25.52 5.36 -4.52
C ARG A 216 26.21 6.71 -4.42
N ALA A 217 25.95 7.61 -5.36
CA ALA A 217 26.45 8.99 -5.35
C ALA A 217 25.70 9.91 -4.35
N GLY A 218 24.73 9.39 -3.60
CA GLY A 218 23.90 10.17 -2.67
C GLY A 218 22.89 11.11 -3.34
N ARG A 219 22.71 11.02 -4.65
CA ARG A 219 21.78 11.85 -5.44
C ARG A 219 20.43 11.14 -5.61
N LEU A 220 19.68 11.05 -4.52
CA LEU A 220 18.40 10.33 -4.49
C LEU A 220 17.36 10.91 -5.46
N HIS A 221 17.29 12.24 -5.57
CA HIS A 221 16.38 12.92 -6.51
C HIS A 221 16.67 12.53 -7.96
N CYS A 222 17.94 12.56 -8.37
CA CYS A 222 18.34 12.12 -9.70
C CYS A 222 17.97 10.66 -9.95
N ALA A 223 18.13 9.77 -8.96
CA ALA A 223 17.72 8.37 -9.10
C ALA A 223 16.21 8.23 -9.32
N ILE A 224 15.39 8.98 -8.58
CA ILE A 224 13.92 8.99 -8.73
C ILE A 224 13.53 9.51 -10.11
N ASP A 225 14.15 10.60 -10.56
CA ASP A 225 13.88 11.19 -11.86
C ASP A 225 14.27 10.22 -12.98
N ARG A 226 15.40 9.50 -12.86
CA ARG A 226 15.77 8.43 -13.79
C ARG A 226 14.75 7.29 -13.82
N TYR A 227 14.30 6.81 -12.65
CA TYR A 227 13.24 5.79 -12.60
C TYR A 227 11.96 6.28 -13.30
N ARG A 228 11.58 7.54 -13.09
CA ARG A 228 10.42 8.15 -13.74
C ARG A 228 10.61 8.23 -15.24
N GLU A 229 11.72 8.77 -15.71
CA GLU A 229 12.02 8.87 -17.14
C GLU A 229 11.90 7.52 -17.85
N MET A 230 12.50 6.46 -17.27
CA MET A 230 12.42 5.11 -17.82
C MET A 230 10.99 4.54 -17.83
N LEU A 231 10.18 4.83 -16.80
CA LEU A 231 8.79 4.37 -16.69
C LEU A 231 7.81 5.21 -17.55
N THR A 232 8.14 6.47 -17.83
CA THR A 232 7.34 7.35 -18.71
C THR A 232 7.54 7.05 -20.19
N ALA A 233 8.62 6.37 -20.57
CA ALA A 233 8.79 5.88 -21.94
C ALA A 233 7.62 4.95 -22.32
N VAL A 234 7.17 4.99 -23.57
CA VAL A 234 6.10 4.13 -24.09
C VAL A 234 6.51 2.66 -24.01
N GLU A 235 5.61 1.83 -23.50
CA GLU A 235 5.81 0.39 -23.34
C GLU A 235 5.96 -0.33 -24.68
N SER A 236 6.87 -1.29 -24.71
CA SER A 236 7.01 -2.30 -25.75
C SER A 236 7.00 -3.70 -25.12
N VAL A 237 6.65 -4.73 -25.89
CA VAL A 237 6.50 -6.12 -25.39
C VAL A 237 7.76 -6.61 -24.65
N SER A 238 8.93 -6.24 -25.13
CA SER A 238 10.23 -6.58 -24.52
C SER A 238 10.55 -5.80 -23.22
N THR A 239 9.88 -4.69 -22.95
CA THR A 239 10.13 -3.82 -21.78
C THR A 239 9.26 -4.14 -20.57
N GLN A 240 8.25 -5.00 -20.70
CA GLN A 240 7.25 -5.25 -19.66
C GLN A 240 7.87 -5.76 -18.34
N ALA A 241 8.70 -6.80 -18.42
CA ALA A 241 9.35 -7.38 -17.25
C ALA A 241 10.29 -6.39 -16.55
N LEU A 242 11.02 -5.59 -17.33
CA LEU A 242 11.89 -4.53 -16.82
C LEU A 242 11.09 -3.43 -16.11
N ARG A 243 9.98 -2.98 -16.70
CA ARG A 243 9.13 -1.94 -16.09
C ARG A 243 8.56 -2.39 -14.75
N LEU A 244 8.20 -3.67 -14.61
CA LEU A 244 7.73 -4.21 -13.33
C LEU A 244 8.82 -4.13 -12.24
N THR A 245 10.07 -4.49 -12.57
CA THR A 245 11.17 -4.40 -11.61
C THR A 245 11.52 -2.96 -11.26
N LEU A 246 11.57 -2.07 -12.25
CA LEU A 246 11.81 -0.64 -12.04
C LEU A 246 10.70 0.03 -11.22
N THR A 247 9.44 -0.32 -11.46
CA THR A 247 8.29 0.21 -10.70
C THR A 247 8.38 -0.20 -9.23
N ARG A 248 8.68 -1.48 -8.96
CA ARG A 248 8.87 -1.97 -7.59
C ARG A 248 10.02 -1.23 -6.89
N GLN A 249 11.16 -1.09 -7.56
CA GLN A 249 12.33 -0.40 -7.00
C GLN A 249 12.02 1.08 -6.72
N LEU A 250 11.34 1.78 -7.63
CA LEU A 250 10.91 3.15 -7.41
C LEU A 250 9.97 3.25 -6.19
N ALA A 251 9.00 2.32 -6.06
CA ALA A 251 8.10 2.30 -4.92
C ALA A 251 8.86 2.08 -3.59
N GLU A 252 9.86 1.19 -3.56
CA GLU A 252 10.72 0.97 -2.39
C GLU A 252 11.52 2.22 -2.01
N VAL A 253 12.08 2.91 -3.01
CA VAL A 253 12.83 4.17 -2.82
C VAL A 253 11.91 5.27 -2.29
N LEU A 254 10.70 5.42 -2.83
CA LEU A 254 9.74 6.41 -2.38
C LEU A 254 9.23 6.14 -0.96
N LEU A 255 8.92 4.88 -0.63
CA LEU A 255 8.38 4.50 0.68
C LEU A 255 9.42 4.61 1.81
N ARG A 256 10.69 4.28 1.53
CA ARG A 256 11.74 4.25 2.56
C ARG A 256 12.60 5.52 2.58
N GLY A 257 12.77 6.18 1.44
CA GLY A 257 13.74 7.25 1.25
C GLY A 257 13.15 8.65 1.08
N VAL A 258 11.83 8.79 0.91
CA VAL A 258 11.19 10.10 0.65
C VAL A 258 10.04 10.35 1.60
N THR A 259 10.08 11.47 2.32
CA THR A 259 8.97 11.94 3.15
C THR A 259 7.98 12.75 2.32
N GLY A 260 6.71 12.84 2.77
CA GLY A 260 5.66 13.57 2.05
C GLY A 260 5.98 15.05 1.77
N GLN A 261 6.80 15.69 2.61
CA GLN A 261 7.22 17.09 2.45
C GLN A 261 8.27 17.31 1.36
N VAL A 262 9.09 16.30 1.05
CA VAL A 262 10.21 16.38 0.09
C VAL A 262 9.82 15.86 -1.30
N TYR A 263 8.64 15.23 -1.40
CA TYR A 263 8.15 14.66 -2.64
C TYR A 263 7.82 15.73 -3.69
N LYS A 264 8.39 15.57 -4.87
CA LYS A 264 8.02 16.35 -6.06
C LYS A 264 7.18 15.47 -6.99
N PRO A 265 5.98 15.89 -7.40
CA PRO A 265 5.18 15.13 -8.36
C PRO A 265 5.89 15.05 -9.73
N PRO A 266 5.64 14.00 -10.53
CA PRO A 266 6.17 13.92 -11.88
C PRO A 266 5.60 15.06 -12.74
N GLU A 267 6.46 15.71 -13.53
CA GLU A 267 6.07 16.81 -14.40
C GLU A 267 5.13 16.32 -15.51
N LYS A 268 4.01 17.02 -15.72
CA LYS A 268 3.13 16.75 -16.86
C LYS A 268 3.74 17.39 -18.11
N ILE A 269 4.07 16.58 -19.10
CA ILE A 269 4.55 17.08 -20.40
C ILE A 269 3.40 17.83 -21.07
N ALA A 270 3.49 19.16 -21.15
CA ALA A 270 2.50 19.99 -21.83
C ALA A 270 2.56 19.72 -23.35
N THR A 271 1.46 19.27 -23.94
CA THR A 271 1.33 19.18 -25.39
C THR A 271 1.14 20.59 -25.95
N VAL A 272 2.13 21.12 -26.67
CA VAL A 272 1.93 22.36 -27.44
C VAL A 272 0.98 22.02 -28.59
N PRO A 273 -0.20 22.67 -28.72
CA PRO A 273 -1.08 22.41 -29.84
C PRO A 273 -0.39 22.86 -31.14
N ALA A 274 -0.12 21.91 -32.03
CA ALA A 274 0.33 22.22 -33.38
C ALA A 274 -0.74 23.09 -34.07
N GLN A 275 -0.38 24.32 -34.43
CA GLN A 275 -1.19 25.14 -35.33
C GLN A 275 -1.24 24.46 -36.69
N GLY A 276 -2.37 23.85 -37.05
CA GLY A 276 -2.58 23.32 -38.39
C GLY A 276 -3.68 22.28 -38.49
N THR A 277 -4.82 22.70 -39.04
CA THR A 277 -5.87 21.93 -39.73
C THR A 277 -6.17 20.49 -39.28
N LEU A 278 -7.38 20.33 -38.76
CA LEU A 278 -8.09 19.09 -38.46
C LEU A 278 -8.04 18.10 -39.63
N THR A 279 -7.07 17.18 -39.65
CA THR A 279 -7.16 15.85 -40.31
C THR A 279 -5.83 15.08 -40.13
N ARG A 280 -5.57 14.60 -38.91
CA ARG A 280 -4.75 13.40 -38.69
C ARG A 280 -4.98 12.89 -37.28
N ARG A 281 -5.07 11.57 -37.11
CA ARG A 281 -5.14 10.89 -35.80
C ARG A 281 -4.12 11.53 -34.86
N ARG A 282 -4.60 11.97 -33.70
CA ARG A 282 -3.79 12.51 -32.59
C ARG A 282 -2.76 11.44 -32.19
N GLU A 283 -1.48 11.64 -32.48
CA GLU A 283 -0.43 10.80 -31.91
C GLU A 283 -0.25 11.22 -30.43
N GLU A 284 -0.45 10.29 -29.49
CA GLU A 284 -0.48 10.53 -28.03
C GLU A 284 0.93 10.54 -27.38
N HIS A 285 1.97 10.79 -28.17
CA HIS A 285 3.36 10.63 -27.78
C HIS A 285 4.19 11.84 -28.17
N VAL A 286 5.10 12.26 -27.28
CA VAL A 286 6.05 13.35 -27.52
C VAL A 286 7.48 12.78 -27.53
N SER A 287 8.30 13.22 -28.48
CA SER A 287 9.73 12.92 -28.55
C SER A 287 10.54 14.20 -28.37
N GLU A 288 11.44 14.23 -27.38
CA GLU A 288 12.28 15.38 -27.03
C GLU A 288 13.58 15.49 -27.87
N GLY A 289 13.84 14.51 -28.75
CA GLY A 289 15.00 14.50 -29.64
C GLY A 289 15.19 13.16 -30.38
N PRO A 290 16.11 13.06 -31.36
CA PRO A 290 16.30 11.86 -32.18
C PRO A 290 16.77 10.63 -31.40
N TRP A 291 17.43 10.84 -30.26
CA TRP A 291 18.00 9.81 -29.38
C TRP A 291 17.21 9.59 -28.08
N LYS A 292 16.02 10.21 -27.96
CA LYS A 292 15.14 10.05 -26.80
C LYS A 292 13.98 9.09 -27.12
N PRO A 293 13.60 8.21 -26.17
CA PRO A 293 12.43 7.35 -26.36
C PRO A 293 11.16 8.20 -26.41
N LYS A 294 10.14 7.68 -27.11
CA LYS A 294 8.79 8.25 -27.07
C LYS A 294 8.24 8.12 -25.66
N LYS A 295 7.63 9.19 -25.13
CA LYS A 295 7.01 9.20 -23.79
C LYS A 295 5.48 9.23 -23.88
N TYR A 296 4.81 8.72 -22.86
CA TYR A 296 3.37 8.90 -22.68
C TYR A 296 3.05 10.40 -22.52
N ALA A 297 2.15 10.93 -23.36
CA ALA A 297 1.77 12.33 -23.33
C ALA A 297 0.29 12.51 -23.71
N ALA A 298 -0.61 12.23 -22.76
CA ALA A 298 -2.04 12.48 -22.92
C ALA A 298 -2.57 13.41 -21.83
N ILE A 299 -3.48 14.31 -22.22
CA ILE A 299 -4.05 15.36 -21.35
C ILE A 299 -4.77 14.76 -20.12
N ASN A 300 -5.34 13.55 -20.25
CA ASN A 300 -6.07 12.85 -19.19
C ASN A 300 -5.20 11.85 -18.41
N GLN A 301 -3.87 11.89 -18.55
CA GLN A 301 -2.99 11.00 -17.78
C GLN A 301 -2.97 11.39 -16.30
N VAL A 302 -3.20 10.37 -15.46
CA VAL A 302 -3.16 10.49 -14.00
C VAL A 302 -1.71 10.70 -13.57
N ALA A 303 -1.46 11.79 -12.84
CA ALA A 303 -0.16 12.07 -12.23
C ALA A 303 -0.29 11.96 -10.70
N PRO A 304 0.55 11.15 -10.03
CA PRO A 304 0.47 10.99 -8.58
C PRO A 304 0.87 12.26 -7.83
N ALA A 305 -0.07 12.82 -7.05
CA ALA A 305 0.11 14.04 -6.27
C ALA A 305 0.89 13.84 -4.95
N HIS A 306 0.91 12.62 -4.40
CA HIS A 306 1.55 12.30 -3.12
C HIS A 306 2.37 11.01 -3.19
N THR A 307 3.31 10.84 -2.25
CA THR A 307 4.24 9.68 -2.15
C THR A 307 3.53 8.33 -2.10
N ARG A 308 2.30 8.28 -1.59
CA ARG A 308 1.53 7.05 -1.36
C ARG A 308 0.79 6.53 -2.60
N TRP A 309 0.49 7.42 -3.54
CA TRP A 309 -0.20 7.09 -4.80
C TRP A 309 0.60 6.21 -5.77
N PRO A 310 1.93 6.41 -5.99
CA PRO A 310 2.73 5.51 -6.82
C PRO A 310 3.09 4.21 -6.10
N SER A 311 2.93 4.14 -4.76
CA SER A 311 3.22 2.96 -3.95
C SER A 311 2.05 1.99 -3.80
N THR A 312 0.94 2.20 -4.51
CA THR A 312 -0.13 1.20 -4.64
C THR A 312 0.02 0.46 -5.97
N PRO A 313 0.96 -0.49 -6.11
CA PRO A 313 0.87 -1.45 -7.19
C PRO A 313 -0.41 -2.25 -6.98
N ARG A 314 -1.19 -2.44 -8.06
CA ARG A 314 -2.39 -3.29 -8.14
C ARG A 314 -2.17 -4.77 -7.75
N ARG A 315 -1.04 -5.14 -7.14
CA ARG A 315 -0.78 -6.47 -6.59
C ARG A 315 0.10 -6.39 -5.35
N CYS A 316 -0.50 -6.82 -4.25
CA CYS A 316 0.07 -7.73 -3.28
C CYS A 316 1.39 -7.31 -2.61
N VAL A 317 1.27 -6.87 -1.35
CA VAL A 317 2.26 -7.28 -0.35
C VAL A 317 2.40 -8.80 -0.43
N PRO A 318 3.62 -9.38 -0.46
CA PRO A 318 3.81 -10.82 -0.48
C PRO A 318 3.16 -11.42 0.76
N ARG A 319 2.15 -12.25 0.52
CA ARG A 319 1.34 -12.95 1.53
C ARG A 319 2.12 -14.02 2.31
N THR A 320 3.45 -14.06 2.22
CA THR A 320 4.28 -15.21 2.62
C THR A 320 5.54 -14.86 3.44
N LEU A 321 5.81 -13.60 3.80
CA LEU A 321 6.95 -13.24 4.65
C LEU A 321 6.60 -12.21 5.74
N ARG A 322 5.43 -12.33 6.35
CA ARG A 322 5.25 -11.97 7.77
C ARG A 322 4.91 -13.25 8.50
N CYS A 323 5.82 -13.64 9.40
CA CYS A 323 5.56 -14.60 10.46
C CYS A 323 4.19 -14.26 11.08
N GLY A 324 3.32 -15.26 11.19
CA GLY A 324 1.93 -15.09 11.61
C GLY A 324 1.82 -14.36 12.94
N SER A 325 1.52 -13.07 12.90
CA SER A 325 1.00 -12.34 14.05
C SER A 325 -0.49 -12.67 14.13
N TRP A 326 -0.78 -13.72 14.90
CA TRP A 326 -1.97 -13.95 15.73
C TRP A 326 -3.14 -12.97 15.56
N ARG A 327 -4.33 -13.50 15.21
CA ARG A 327 -5.57 -12.72 15.02
C ARG A 327 -6.79 -13.41 15.67
N PRO A 328 -7.22 -13.01 16.89
CA PRO A 328 -8.49 -13.47 17.46
C PRO A 328 -9.64 -12.45 17.32
N THR A 329 -9.36 -11.15 17.19
CA THR A 329 -10.39 -10.11 17.48
C THR A 329 -11.23 -9.63 16.30
N THR A 330 -10.85 -9.89 15.04
CA THR A 330 -11.64 -9.45 13.87
C THR A 330 -12.80 -10.38 13.50
N ALA A 331 -12.93 -11.53 14.18
CA ALA A 331 -14.00 -12.49 13.92
C ALA A 331 -15.21 -12.36 14.88
N ILE A 332 -15.13 -11.53 15.93
CA ILE A 332 -16.11 -11.57 17.03
C ILE A 332 -17.16 -10.44 16.95
N GLU A 333 -16.94 -9.39 16.16
CA GLU A 333 -17.86 -8.23 16.08
C GLU A 333 -18.40 -7.92 14.68
N ARG A 334 -18.53 -8.93 13.81
CA ARG A 334 -19.28 -8.77 12.55
C ARG A 334 -20.51 -9.67 12.50
N ASP A 335 -21.64 -9.00 12.33
CA ASP A 335 -22.99 -9.49 12.12
C ASP A 335 -23.71 -10.05 13.35
N GLY A 336 -24.73 -9.28 13.78
CA GLY A 336 -25.76 -9.63 14.76
C GLY A 336 -26.66 -10.81 14.37
N SER A 337 -26.21 -11.69 13.49
CA SER A 337 -26.91 -12.92 13.09
C SER A 337 -26.01 -14.16 13.02
N GLY A 338 -24.68 -14.05 13.22
CA GLY A 338 -23.75 -15.19 13.10
C GLY A 338 -22.95 -15.57 14.35
N GLY A 339 -23.00 -14.76 15.42
CA GLY A 339 -21.89 -14.75 16.36
C GLY A 339 -21.83 -15.81 17.47
N CYS A 340 -22.50 -16.97 17.40
CA CYS A 340 -22.24 -18.05 18.37
C CYS A 340 -21.15 -19.00 17.86
N ALA A 341 -21.22 -19.38 16.58
CA ALA A 341 -20.20 -20.20 15.92
C ALA A 341 -18.83 -19.50 15.90
N GLN A 342 -18.79 -18.20 15.62
CA GLN A 342 -17.55 -17.43 15.59
C GLN A 342 -16.87 -17.26 16.96
N ILE A 343 -17.63 -17.37 18.08
CA ILE A 343 -17.06 -17.31 19.42
C ILE A 343 -16.38 -18.64 19.76
N GLU A 344 -16.99 -19.77 19.37
CA GLU A 344 -16.42 -21.10 19.61
C GLU A 344 -15.12 -21.29 18.83
N ASP A 345 -15.11 -20.95 17.53
CA ASP A 345 -13.88 -20.94 16.73
C ASP A 345 -12.79 -20.05 17.36
N GLY A 346 -13.19 -18.89 17.91
CA GLY A 346 -12.28 -17.97 18.59
C GLY A 346 -11.69 -18.52 19.89
N ILE A 347 -12.47 -19.30 20.64
CA ILE A 347 -12.00 -19.98 21.86
C ILE A 347 -11.03 -21.10 21.49
N GLU A 348 -11.36 -21.94 20.51
CA GLU A 348 -10.51 -23.05 20.06
C GLU A 348 -9.13 -22.53 19.65
N LEU A 349 -9.08 -21.47 18.83
CA LEU A 349 -7.82 -20.85 18.42
C LEU A 349 -7.03 -20.26 19.59
N ALA A 350 -7.71 -19.69 20.60
CA ALA A 350 -7.05 -19.15 21.78
C ALA A 350 -6.50 -20.27 22.68
N GLU A 351 -7.17 -21.42 22.76
CA GLU A 351 -6.69 -22.60 23.49
C GLU A 351 -5.51 -23.27 22.78
N GLU A 352 -5.52 -23.37 21.46
CA GLU A 352 -4.37 -23.81 20.67
C GLU A 352 -3.15 -22.89 20.90
N ALA A 353 -3.38 -21.57 20.95
CA ALA A 353 -2.35 -20.59 21.31
C ALA A 353 -1.72 -20.86 22.66
N LEU A 354 -2.59 -21.12 23.63
CA LEU A 354 -2.21 -21.34 25.00
C LEU A 354 -1.39 -22.62 25.12
N ALA A 355 -1.80 -23.70 24.45
CA ALA A 355 -1.06 -24.96 24.43
C ALA A 355 0.35 -24.80 23.86
N ILE A 356 0.51 -24.08 22.74
CA ILE A 356 1.82 -23.81 22.12
C ILE A 356 2.71 -22.99 23.06
N GLU A 357 2.19 -21.92 23.66
CA GLU A 357 2.97 -21.07 24.56
C GLU A 357 3.28 -21.74 25.91
N GLU A 358 2.43 -22.66 26.38
CA GLU A 358 2.69 -23.50 27.55
C GLU A 358 3.87 -24.45 27.33
N GLU A 359 3.98 -25.02 26.13
CA GLU A 359 5.11 -25.88 25.75
C GLU A 359 6.41 -25.08 25.59
N LEU A 360 6.32 -23.88 25.01
CA LEU A 360 7.48 -23.02 24.73
C LEU A 360 7.92 -22.18 25.94
N GLY A 361 7.06 -21.97 26.93
CA GLY A 361 7.30 -21.06 28.05
C GLY A 361 7.52 -19.61 27.60
N GLY A 362 6.79 -19.19 26.56
CA GLY A 362 7.01 -17.90 25.91
C GLY A 362 6.40 -16.70 26.66
N ALA A 363 6.83 -15.50 26.28
CA ALA A 363 6.40 -14.24 26.90
C ALA A 363 4.93 -13.89 26.62
N MET A 364 4.25 -14.60 25.72
CA MET A 364 2.86 -14.36 25.35
C MET A 364 1.86 -15.18 26.18
N LEU A 365 2.34 -16.06 27.08
CA LEU A 365 1.50 -16.88 27.93
C LEU A 365 0.41 -16.11 28.72
N PRO A 366 0.69 -14.95 29.36
CA PRO A 366 -0.34 -14.17 30.04
C PRO A 366 -1.41 -13.64 29.07
N ARG A 367 -1.01 -13.29 27.84
CA ARG A 367 -1.91 -12.80 26.79
C ARG A 367 -2.79 -13.90 26.23
N CYS A 368 -2.25 -15.11 26.01
CA CYS A 368 -3.05 -16.25 25.60
C CYS A 368 -4.12 -16.56 26.66
N CYS A 369 -3.73 -16.61 27.94
CA CYS A 369 -4.68 -16.77 29.05
C CYS A 369 -5.77 -15.69 29.03
N LEU A 370 -5.40 -14.43 28.84
CA LEU A 370 -6.34 -13.32 28.75
C LEU A 370 -7.37 -13.52 27.61
N TYR A 371 -6.90 -13.86 26.40
CA TYR A 371 -7.79 -14.03 25.24
C TYR A 371 -8.72 -15.23 25.39
N THR A 372 -8.22 -16.35 25.92
CA THR A 372 -9.07 -17.51 26.23
C THR A 372 -10.14 -17.12 27.25
N GLY A 373 -9.78 -16.36 28.29
CA GLY A 373 -10.73 -15.82 29.27
C GLY A 373 -11.81 -14.92 28.65
N ILE A 374 -11.43 -14.01 27.75
CA ILE A 374 -12.38 -13.14 27.02
C ILE A 374 -13.33 -13.99 26.18
N GLY A 375 -12.83 -15.01 25.47
CA GLY A 375 -13.66 -15.92 24.68
C GLY A 375 -14.76 -16.59 25.52
N TYR A 376 -14.38 -17.15 26.67
CA TYR A 376 -15.33 -17.76 27.61
C TYR A 376 -16.28 -16.74 28.24
N GLN A 377 -15.83 -15.53 28.56
CA GLN A 377 -16.68 -14.45 29.06
C GLN A 377 -17.76 -14.07 28.03
N MET A 378 -17.39 -13.96 26.75
CA MET A 378 -18.33 -13.71 25.65
C MET A 378 -19.30 -14.87 25.46
N LYS A 379 -18.82 -16.12 25.58
CA LYS A 379 -19.67 -17.33 25.55
C LYS A 379 -20.73 -17.29 26.64
N ALA A 380 -20.35 -16.93 27.87
CA ALA A 380 -21.27 -16.83 29.01
C ALA A 380 -22.34 -15.73 28.84
N GLN A 381 -21.99 -14.60 28.20
CA GLN A 381 -22.96 -13.54 27.93
C GLN A 381 -24.00 -13.92 26.88
N LYS A 382 -23.59 -14.73 25.90
CA LYS A 382 -24.44 -15.13 24.78
C LYS A 382 -25.26 -16.40 25.04
N SER A 383 -24.82 -17.22 26.00
CA SER A 383 -25.53 -18.45 26.39
C SER A 383 -26.83 -18.14 27.14
N ASN A 384 -27.94 -18.69 26.65
CA ASN A 384 -29.24 -18.63 27.34
C ASN A 384 -29.40 -19.72 28.41
N SER A 385 -28.66 -20.83 28.28
CA SER A 385 -28.65 -21.93 29.23
C SER A 385 -27.89 -21.52 30.49
N ARG A 386 -28.54 -21.61 31.65
CA ARG A 386 -27.93 -21.26 32.94
C ARG A 386 -26.71 -22.13 33.24
N ILE A 387 -26.78 -23.43 32.94
CA ILE A 387 -25.71 -24.38 33.22
C ILE A 387 -24.47 -24.04 32.38
N ASP A 388 -24.66 -23.81 31.08
CA ASP A 388 -23.56 -23.48 30.16
C ASP A 388 -22.96 -22.11 30.48
N LYS A 389 -23.81 -21.17 30.91
CA LYS A 389 -23.40 -19.84 31.37
C LYS A 389 -22.51 -19.92 32.61
N ASP A 390 -22.93 -20.70 33.62
CA ASP A 390 -22.17 -20.86 34.86
C ASP A 390 -20.82 -21.56 34.57
N ALA A 391 -20.81 -22.61 33.73
CA ALA A 391 -19.58 -23.30 33.31
C ALA A 391 -18.60 -22.39 32.52
N ALA A 392 -19.12 -21.57 31.60
CA ALA A 392 -18.32 -20.61 30.84
C ALA A 392 -17.78 -19.49 31.75
N ASN A 393 -18.57 -19.03 32.73
CA ASN A 393 -18.13 -18.04 33.72
C ASN A 393 -16.99 -18.55 34.61
N ASP A 394 -17.06 -19.81 35.06
CA ASP A 394 -16.01 -20.45 35.85
C ASP A 394 -14.71 -20.57 35.03
N SER A 395 -14.84 -20.95 33.77
CA SER A 395 -13.70 -21.06 32.83
C SER A 395 -13.06 -19.69 32.60
N ALA A 396 -13.85 -18.65 32.33
CA ALA A 396 -13.37 -17.28 32.15
C ALA A 396 -12.60 -16.79 33.39
N LEU A 397 -13.18 -16.97 34.58
CA LEU A 397 -12.56 -16.55 35.84
C LEU A 397 -11.22 -17.26 36.08
N LYS A 398 -11.14 -18.57 35.82
CA LYS A 398 -9.90 -19.36 35.92
C LYS A 398 -8.79 -18.76 35.06
N TYR A 399 -9.09 -18.43 33.80
CA TYR A 399 -8.09 -17.90 32.87
C TYR A 399 -7.68 -16.46 33.21
N PHE A 400 -8.61 -15.60 33.66
CA PHE A 400 -8.27 -14.24 34.09
C PHE A 400 -7.40 -14.20 35.35
N LEU A 401 -7.70 -15.05 36.34
CA LEU A 401 -6.86 -15.19 37.53
C LEU A 401 -5.46 -15.65 37.17
N ARG A 402 -5.35 -16.61 36.25
CA ARG A 402 -4.05 -17.06 35.74
C ARG A 402 -3.31 -15.96 34.98
N ALA A 403 -4.00 -15.17 34.16
CA ALA A 403 -3.38 -14.06 33.43
C ALA A 403 -2.77 -13.02 34.40
N VAL A 404 -3.49 -12.66 35.46
CA VAL A 404 -3.02 -11.72 36.50
C VAL A 404 -1.87 -12.31 37.33
N GLN A 405 -1.87 -13.62 37.59
CA GLN A 405 -0.77 -14.29 38.29
C GLN A 405 0.53 -14.31 37.48
N LEU A 406 0.42 -14.34 36.15
CA LEU A 406 1.57 -14.35 35.25
C LEU A 406 2.08 -12.94 34.93
N ASP A 407 1.19 -11.95 34.87
CA ASP A 407 1.51 -10.53 34.67
C ASP A 407 0.68 -9.66 35.63
N ASP A 408 1.33 -9.21 36.71
CA ASP A 408 0.74 -8.39 37.77
C ASP A 408 0.70 -6.89 37.44
N ASN A 409 1.10 -6.50 36.23
CA ASN A 409 1.08 -5.12 35.75
C ASN A 409 0.21 -4.94 34.48
N ASP A 410 -0.49 -5.98 34.03
CA ASP A 410 -1.39 -5.86 32.87
C ASP A 410 -2.76 -5.28 33.25
N HIS A 411 -2.92 -3.98 33.02
CA HIS A 411 -4.20 -3.28 33.23
C HIS A 411 -5.39 -3.94 32.53
N LEU A 412 -5.19 -4.57 31.36
CA LEU A 412 -6.23 -5.27 30.61
C LEU A 412 -6.70 -6.54 31.33
N ALA A 413 -5.78 -7.32 31.89
CA ALA A 413 -6.11 -8.52 32.66
C ALA A 413 -6.93 -8.16 33.90
N PHE A 414 -6.52 -7.13 34.64
CA PHE A 414 -7.29 -6.62 35.77
C PHE A 414 -8.66 -6.03 35.38
N TYR A 415 -8.75 -5.35 34.23
CA TYR A 415 -10.03 -4.82 33.73
C TYR A 415 -11.01 -5.96 33.45
N HIS A 416 -10.61 -6.96 32.67
CA HIS A 416 -11.47 -8.09 32.31
C HIS A 416 -11.80 -8.98 33.52
N LEU A 417 -10.87 -9.11 34.48
CA LEU A 417 -11.12 -9.76 35.76
C LEU A 417 -12.17 -8.99 36.58
N GLY A 418 -12.04 -7.66 36.70
CA GLY A 418 -13.04 -6.81 37.38
C GLY A 418 -14.41 -6.89 36.72
N LEU A 419 -14.45 -6.91 35.38
CA LEU A 419 -15.67 -7.10 34.61
C LEU A 419 -16.29 -8.49 34.85
N GLN A 420 -15.48 -9.55 34.95
CA GLN A 420 -15.96 -10.89 35.26
C GLN A 420 -16.55 -10.97 36.66
N TYR A 421 -15.90 -10.39 37.67
CA TYR A 421 -16.45 -10.30 39.02
C TYR A 421 -17.76 -9.51 39.07
N MET A 422 -17.90 -8.47 38.24
CA MET A 422 -19.17 -7.75 38.08
C MET A 422 -20.28 -8.66 37.54
N TYR A 423 -20.03 -9.46 36.51
CA TYR A 423 -21.02 -10.42 36.00
C TYR A 423 -21.41 -11.49 37.02
N LEU A 424 -20.49 -11.88 37.89
CA LEU A 424 -20.72 -12.81 39.00
C LEU A 424 -21.41 -12.16 40.22
N GLY A 425 -21.57 -10.84 40.23
CA GLY A 425 -22.14 -10.10 41.37
C GLY A 425 -21.18 -9.94 42.55
N MET A 426 -19.90 -10.25 42.38
CA MET A 426 -18.84 -10.12 43.39
C MET A 426 -18.31 -8.67 43.41
N LEU A 427 -19.10 -7.75 43.94
CA LEU A 427 -18.85 -6.30 43.81
C LEU A 427 -17.58 -5.82 44.54
N ASN A 428 -17.15 -6.47 45.62
CA ASN A 428 -15.97 -6.05 46.38
C ASN A 428 -14.68 -6.43 45.63
N GLU A 429 -14.61 -7.66 45.15
CA GLU A 429 -13.52 -8.22 44.36
C GLU A 429 -13.41 -7.49 43.01
N ALA A 430 -14.56 -7.18 42.39
CA ALA A 430 -14.60 -6.34 41.20
C ALA A 430 -14.01 -4.94 41.46
N MET A 431 -14.31 -4.31 42.61
CA MET A 431 -13.73 -3.01 42.96
C MET A 431 -12.23 -3.09 43.19
N GLU A 432 -11.72 -4.16 43.80
CA GLU A 432 -10.28 -4.37 44.00
C GLU A 432 -9.54 -4.58 42.68
N ALA A 433 -10.05 -5.46 41.82
CA ALA A 433 -9.48 -5.69 40.49
C ALA A 433 -9.52 -4.42 39.63
N THR A 434 -10.61 -3.66 39.67
CA THR A 434 -10.71 -2.41 38.90
C THR A 434 -9.74 -1.34 39.43
N ARG A 435 -9.53 -1.27 40.76
CA ARG A 435 -8.50 -0.40 41.35
C ARG A 435 -7.11 -0.81 40.89
N ALA A 436 -6.79 -2.11 40.88
CA ALA A 436 -5.51 -2.61 40.39
C ALA A 436 -5.30 -2.24 38.92
N SER A 437 -6.34 -2.36 38.08
CA SER A 437 -6.30 -1.90 36.68
C SER A 437 -5.98 -0.41 36.56
N LEU A 438 -6.63 0.45 37.36
CA LEU A 438 -6.38 1.90 37.36
C LEU A 438 -5.02 2.29 37.97
N MET A 439 -4.47 1.48 38.88
CA MET A 439 -3.11 1.66 39.38
C MET A 439 -2.07 1.36 38.30
N ALA A 440 -2.30 0.32 37.48
CA ALA A 440 -1.46 0.00 36.33
C ALA A 440 -1.60 1.02 35.20
N ARG A 441 -2.83 1.48 34.90
CA ARG A 441 -3.12 2.55 33.93
C ARG A 441 -4.29 3.42 34.38
N ALA A 442 -4.00 4.62 34.88
CA ALA A 442 -5.00 5.57 35.36
C ALA A 442 -5.97 6.05 34.27
N GLU A 443 -5.47 6.15 33.03
CA GLU A 443 -6.22 6.56 31.85
C GLU A 443 -6.84 5.36 31.12
N CYS A 444 -7.28 4.32 31.81
CA CYS A 444 -7.99 3.22 31.16
C CYS A 444 -9.49 3.53 31.11
N GLY A 445 -10.01 3.84 29.92
CA GLY A 445 -11.43 4.20 29.73
C GLY A 445 -12.40 3.13 30.21
N GLY A 446 -12.12 1.85 29.90
CA GLY A 446 -12.91 0.71 30.36
C GLY A 446 -12.98 0.62 31.88
N SER A 447 -11.83 0.73 32.56
CA SER A 447 -11.78 0.67 34.03
C SER A 447 -12.43 1.88 34.69
N LEU A 448 -12.33 3.08 34.13
CA LEU A 448 -13.07 4.26 34.62
C LEU A 448 -14.60 4.08 34.50
N ARG A 449 -15.06 3.51 33.38
CA ARG A 449 -16.46 3.16 33.16
C ARG A 449 -16.94 2.11 34.17
N LEU A 450 -16.11 1.08 34.39
CA LEU A 450 -16.38 0.00 35.34
C LEU A 450 -16.43 0.50 36.79
N VAL A 451 -15.52 1.40 37.20
CA VAL A 451 -15.55 2.04 38.52
C VAL A 451 -16.86 2.81 38.70
N ALA A 452 -17.23 3.66 37.75
CA ALA A 452 -18.48 4.42 37.83
C ALA A 452 -19.71 3.49 37.93
N ALA A 453 -19.73 2.40 37.16
CA ALA A 453 -20.77 1.38 37.25
C ALA A 453 -20.77 0.66 38.60
N LEU A 454 -19.62 0.27 39.15
CA LEU A 454 -19.52 -0.37 40.46
C LEU A 454 -20.01 0.52 41.60
N TRP A 455 -19.62 1.80 41.59
CA TRP A 455 -20.15 2.77 42.55
C TRP A 455 -21.66 3.01 42.36
N SER A 456 -22.19 2.79 41.15
CA SER A 456 -23.64 2.87 40.85
C SER A 456 -24.44 1.71 41.44
N CYS A 457 -23.96 0.47 41.26
CA CYS A 457 -24.68 -0.73 41.68
C CYS A 457 -24.65 -0.90 43.21
N ALA A 458 -23.59 -0.41 43.86
CA ALA A 458 -23.32 -0.68 45.26
C ALA A 458 -24.13 0.17 46.27
N CYS A 459 -25.15 0.95 45.89
CA CYS A 459 -25.83 1.82 46.86
C CYS A 459 -27.30 2.18 46.62
N ALA A 460 -28.07 1.83 47.65
CA ALA A 460 -28.90 2.81 48.34
C ALA A 460 -28.06 4.02 48.82
N GLY A 461 -28.14 5.15 48.10
CA GLY A 461 -27.94 6.53 48.57
C GLY A 461 -26.53 7.03 48.93
N ARG A 462 -25.67 6.28 49.64
CA ARG A 462 -24.44 6.86 50.25
C ARG A 462 -23.24 7.02 49.31
N ARG A 463 -23.25 6.37 48.15
CA ARG A 463 -22.11 6.34 47.21
C ARG A 463 -22.32 7.10 45.90
N ALA A 464 -23.51 7.68 45.68
CA ALA A 464 -23.84 8.47 44.49
C ALA A 464 -22.81 9.59 44.18
N PRO A 465 -22.29 10.36 45.16
CA PRO A 465 -21.28 11.38 44.89
C PRO A 465 -19.98 10.82 44.31
N ARG A 466 -19.61 9.59 44.67
CA ARG A 466 -18.37 8.96 44.19
C ARG A 466 -18.50 8.43 42.77
N ALA A 467 -19.68 7.94 42.41
CA ALA A 467 -20.00 7.58 41.03
C ALA A 467 -19.97 8.80 40.11
N LEU A 468 -20.59 9.92 40.53
CA LEU A 468 -20.52 11.19 39.82
C LEU A 468 -19.09 11.73 39.70
N ALA A 469 -18.29 11.65 40.77
CA ALA A 469 -16.89 12.02 40.73
C ALA A 469 -16.09 11.18 39.71
N ALA A 470 -16.32 9.86 39.66
CA ALA A 470 -15.68 8.99 38.68
C ALA A 470 -16.07 9.36 37.24
N ALA A 471 -17.35 9.67 36.98
CA ALA A 471 -17.81 10.14 35.67
C ALA A 471 -17.21 11.50 35.28
N HIS A 472 -17.03 12.42 36.24
CA HIS A 472 -16.33 13.70 35.99
C HIS A 472 -14.85 13.50 35.66
N VAL A 473 -14.16 12.59 36.36
CA VAL A 473 -12.77 12.21 36.04
C VAL A 473 -12.69 11.63 34.63
N ALA A 474 -13.60 10.71 34.27
CA ALA A 474 -13.68 10.16 32.93
C ALA A 474 -13.90 11.24 31.85
N ARG A 475 -14.78 12.21 32.11
CA ARG A 475 -15.01 13.35 31.20
C ARG A 475 -13.77 14.24 31.05
N ALA A 476 -12.98 14.41 32.11
CA ALA A 476 -11.75 15.20 32.08
C ALA A 476 -10.65 14.51 31.25
N HIS A 477 -10.49 13.19 31.39
CA HIS A 477 -9.54 12.41 30.58
C HIS A 477 -9.98 12.26 29.13
N TYR A 478 -11.29 12.14 28.88
CA TYR A 478 -11.85 11.91 27.54
C TYR A 478 -12.84 13.00 27.11
N PRO A 479 -12.37 14.23 26.83
CA PRO A 479 -13.25 15.34 26.49
C PRO A 479 -13.91 15.21 25.11
N ARG A 480 -13.35 14.39 24.20
CA ARG A 480 -13.91 14.15 22.85
C ARG A 480 -14.76 12.88 22.75
N ALA A 481 -14.75 12.03 23.78
CA ALA A 481 -15.58 10.84 23.80
C ALA A 481 -17.02 11.17 24.23
N ASP A 482 -17.96 10.40 23.69
CA ASP A 482 -19.39 10.47 23.96
C ASP A 482 -19.77 9.75 25.27
N TRP A 483 -19.21 8.56 25.50
CA TRP A 483 -19.56 7.71 26.64
C TRP A 483 -19.42 8.37 28.03
N PRO A 484 -18.41 9.24 28.35
CA PRO A 484 -18.32 9.84 29.67
C PRO A 484 -19.44 10.83 29.95
N ARG A 485 -19.90 11.54 28.92
CA ARG A 485 -21.03 12.48 29.03
C ARG A 485 -22.36 11.74 29.11
N ALA A 486 -22.52 10.67 28.33
CA ALA A 486 -23.69 9.81 28.41
C ALA A 486 -23.81 9.18 29.81
N LEU A 487 -22.70 8.64 30.34
CA LEU A 487 -22.61 8.11 31.70
C LEU A 487 -22.94 9.19 32.74
N LEU A 488 -22.30 10.38 32.66
CA LEU A 488 -22.54 11.47 33.61
C LEU A 488 -24.01 11.91 33.61
N ALA A 489 -24.63 12.08 32.44
CA ALA A 489 -26.03 12.47 32.31
C ALA A 489 -26.97 11.40 32.91
N ALA A 490 -26.69 10.11 32.68
CA ALA A 490 -27.46 9.01 33.27
C ALA A 490 -27.33 8.97 34.81
N LEU A 491 -26.12 9.17 35.35
CA LEU A 491 -25.91 9.21 36.80
C LEU A 491 -26.57 10.45 37.45
N GLN A 492 -26.52 11.60 36.78
CA GLN A 492 -27.20 12.82 37.25
C GLN A 492 -28.72 12.64 37.28
N LEU A 493 -29.29 11.98 36.28
CA LEU A 493 -30.72 11.67 36.24
C LEU A 493 -31.13 10.74 37.39
N ALA A 494 -30.26 9.81 37.78
CA ALA A 494 -30.55 8.84 38.82
C ALA A 494 -30.48 9.41 40.26
N TRP A 495 -29.52 10.30 40.57
CA TRP A 495 -29.28 10.73 41.96
C TRP A 495 -29.02 12.21 42.20
N ASP A 496 -28.87 13.04 41.17
CA ASP A 496 -28.64 14.47 41.32
C ASP A 496 -29.90 15.25 40.94
N SER A 497 -29.89 15.96 39.81
CA SER A 497 -31.06 16.68 39.30
C SER A 497 -31.29 16.38 37.81
N PRO A 498 -32.56 16.25 37.38
CA PRO A 498 -32.88 16.07 35.97
C PRO A 498 -32.52 17.31 35.12
N GLU A 499 -32.41 18.49 35.74
CA GLU A 499 -31.95 19.70 35.06
C GLU A 499 -30.45 19.65 34.73
N ALA A 500 -29.60 19.18 35.66
CA ALA A 500 -28.18 18.97 35.39
C ALA A 500 -27.97 17.91 34.31
N ALA A 501 -28.72 16.82 34.36
CA ALA A 501 -28.70 15.78 33.33
C ALA A 501 -29.06 16.34 31.94
N LEU A 502 -30.05 17.24 31.86
CA LEU A 502 -30.46 17.87 30.61
C LEU A 502 -29.34 18.74 30.00
N ILE A 503 -28.58 19.46 30.83
CA ILE A 503 -27.44 20.26 30.37
C ILE A 503 -26.38 19.33 29.78
N THR A 504 -25.96 18.31 30.52
CA THR A 504 -24.96 17.33 30.06
C THR A 504 -25.40 16.57 28.81
N GLY A 505 -26.69 16.22 28.70
CA GLY A 505 -27.26 15.56 27.53
C GLY A 505 -27.25 16.46 26.27
N LYS A 506 -27.48 17.76 26.43
CA LYS A 506 -27.35 18.74 25.33
C LYS A 506 -25.90 18.92 24.90
N GLU A 507 -24.97 18.97 25.86
CA GLU A 507 -23.53 19.00 25.57
C GLU A 507 -23.10 17.76 24.76
N LEU A 508 -23.56 16.57 25.15
CA LEU A 508 -23.32 15.32 24.41
C LEU A 508 -23.81 15.41 22.96
N LEU A 509 -25.03 15.89 22.75
CA LEU A 509 -25.57 16.04 21.40
C LEU A 509 -24.78 17.06 20.56
N SER A 510 -24.35 18.18 21.18
CA SER A 510 -23.52 19.18 20.50
C SER A 510 -22.17 18.62 20.05
N LEU A 511 -21.56 17.77 20.88
CA LEU A 511 -20.31 17.07 20.56
C LEU A 511 -20.51 16.15 19.35
N LEU A 512 -21.54 15.30 19.38
CA LEU A 512 -21.84 14.36 18.30
C LEU A 512 -22.19 15.03 16.96
N ASN A 513 -22.67 16.27 16.99
CA ASN A 513 -22.93 17.03 15.77
C ASN A 513 -21.67 17.72 15.23
N SER A 514 -20.77 18.18 16.12
CA SER A 514 -19.50 18.78 15.71
C SER A 514 -18.53 17.79 15.06
N THR A 515 -18.50 16.54 15.54
CA THR A 515 -17.62 15.48 15.01
C THR A 515 -18.02 15.03 13.60
N GLU A 516 -19.30 15.11 13.23
CA GLU A 516 -19.74 14.85 11.85
C GLU A 516 -19.28 15.94 10.88
N ALA A 517 -19.38 17.22 11.29
CA ALA A 517 -18.94 18.33 10.45
C ALA A 517 -17.43 18.24 10.16
N GLU A 518 -16.64 17.82 11.14
CA GLU A 518 -15.21 17.55 10.96
C GLU A 518 -14.97 16.35 10.02
N ALA A 519 -15.71 15.25 10.19
CA ALA A 519 -15.59 14.07 9.32
C ALA A 519 -16.00 14.36 7.86
N GLU A 520 -17.05 15.14 7.63
CA GLU A 520 -17.49 15.57 6.30
C GLU A 520 -16.51 16.57 5.65
N ALA A 521 -15.88 17.44 6.44
CA ALA A 521 -14.87 18.38 5.97
C ALA A 521 -13.55 17.67 5.59
N GLU A 522 -13.12 16.68 6.38
CA GLU A 522 -11.95 15.86 6.10
C GLU A 522 -12.17 14.91 4.92
N GLN A 523 -13.41 14.50 4.64
CA GLN A 523 -13.73 13.69 3.45
C GLN A 523 -13.48 14.45 2.11
N ASN A 524 -13.40 15.79 2.16
CA ASN A 524 -13.01 16.64 1.02
C ASN A 524 -11.48 16.91 0.95
N GLY A 525 -10.70 16.45 1.93
CA GLY A 525 -9.25 16.64 1.99
C GLY A 525 -8.53 15.32 2.31
N TYR A 526 -7.86 14.74 1.30
CA TYR A 526 -7.05 13.51 1.42
C TYR A 526 -5.96 13.59 2.52
N MET A 527 -6.30 13.34 3.77
CA MET A 527 -5.39 13.04 4.89
C MET A 527 -6.04 12.04 5.85
N GLU A 528 -6.21 10.81 5.38
CA GLU A 528 -6.80 9.73 6.17
C GLU A 528 -5.70 8.75 6.58
N LEU A 529 -5.21 8.84 7.83
CA LEU A 529 -4.67 7.67 8.54
C LEU A 529 -4.51 7.86 10.07
N ASP A 530 -4.34 9.08 10.58
CA ASP A 530 -4.07 9.28 12.02
C ASP A 530 -5.28 9.72 12.85
N ALA A 531 -6.23 10.48 12.30
CA ALA A 531 -7.30 11.11 13.09
C ALA A 531 -8.41 10.13 13.56
N LEU A 532 -8.70 9.08 12.78
CA LEU A 532 -9.72 8.08 13.13
C LEU A 532 -9.26 7.06 14.19
N SER A 533 -7.97 7.06 14.54
CA SER A 533 -7.46 6.23 15.64
C SER A 533 -7.78 6.83 17.01
N ASP A 534 -7.98 8.15 17.08
CA ASP A 534 -8.20 8.88 18.34
C ASP A 534 -9.67 8.91 18.79
N SER A 535 -10.63 8.67 17.90
CA SER A 535 -12.07 8.79 18.21
C SER A 535 -12.71 7.50 18.75
N GLN A 536 -12.06 6.36 18.64
CA GLN A 536 -12.51 5.08 19.20
C GLN A 536 -11.51 4.58 20.26
N HIS A 537 -11.44 5.30 21.37
CA HIS A 537 -10.58 4.95 22.50
C HIS A 537 -11.27 3.93 23.42
N ASP A 538 -11.59 2.75 22.89
CA ASP A 538 -11.80 1.58 23.75
C ASP A 538 -10.44 0.88 23.91
N ASP A 539 -9.70 1.30 24.94
CA ASP A 539 -8.48 0.65 25.44
C ASP A 539 -8.72 -0.78 25.95
N THR A 540 -9.93 -1.33 25.78
CA THR A 540 -10.33 -2.67 26.27
C THR A 540 -9.77 -3.80 25.42
N HIS A 541 -9.10 -3.47 24.31
CA HIS A 541 -8.43 -4.39 23.40
C HIS A 541 -7.00 -3.93 23.12
N SER A 542 -6.04 -4.86 23.05
CA SER A 542 -4.64 -4.55 22.72
C SER A 542 -4.55 -3.97 21.29
N THR A 543 -4.35 -2.66 21.17
CA THR A 543 -4.35 -1.94 19.89
C THR A 543 -3.00 -1.96 19.17
N ARG A 544 -1.95 -2.54 19.76
CA ARG A 544 -0.58 -2.50 19.21
C ARG A 544 -0.45 -3.19 17.84
N ASP A 545 -1.32 -4.16 17.55
CA ASP A 545 -1.35 -4.88 16.26
C ASP A 545 -2.57 -4.55 15.38
N ALA A 546 -3.55 -3.79 15.89
CA ALA A 546 -4.78 -3.44 15.16
C ALA A 546 -4.60 -2.26 14.19
N ALA A 547 -3.60 -1.39 14.43
CA ALA A 547 -3.34 -0.21 13.61
C ALA A 547 -2.96 -0.57 12.15
N SER A 548 -2.22 -1.66 11.93
CA SER A 548 -1.82 -2.05 10.56
C SER A 548 -2.97 -2.71 9.77
N VAL A 549 -3.93 -3.34 10.45
CA VAL A 549 -5.06 -4.05 9.82
C VAL A 549 -6.19 -3.10 9.46
N ARG A 550 -6.43 -2.06 10.26
CA ARG A 550 -7.41 -1.01 9.94
C ARG A 550 -7.06 -0.24 8.65
N ALA A 551 -5.76 -0.08 8.35
CA ALA A 551 -5.28 0.49 7.09
C ALA A 551 -5.55 -0.42 5.86
N GLU A 552 -5.52 -1.74 6.03
CA GLU A 552 -5.85 -2.70 4.96
C GLU A 552 -7.37 -2.78 4.73
N PHE A 553 -8.17 -2.71 5.81
CA PHE A 553 -9.62 -2.79 5.75
C PHE A 553 -10.28 -1.54 5.17
N THR A 554 -9.77 -0.36 5.49
CA THR A 554 -10.21 0.92 4.91
C THR A 554 -9.89 0.99 3.41
N GLY A 555 -8.71 0.51 2.99
CA GLY A 555 -8.37 0.39 1.57
C GLY A 555 -9.26 -0.60 0.79
N ALA A 556 -9.64 -1.72 1.40
CA ALA A 556 -10.60 -2.66 0.82
C ALA A 556 -12.03 -2.08 0.74
N HIS A 557 -12.46 -1.37 1.77
CA HIS A 557 -13.77 -0.71 1.82
C HIS A 557 -13.86 0.49 0.85
N GLN A 558 -12.76 1.20 0.60
CA GLN A 558 -12.66 2.22 -0.44
C GLN A 558 -12.73 1.63 -1.85
N LEU A 559 -12.09 0.48 -2.09
CA LEU A 559 -12.18 -0.26 -3.36
C LEU A 559 -13.60 -0.78 -3.62
N GLU A 560 -14.26 -1.35 -2.60
CA GLU A 560 -15.64 -1.82 -2.67
C GLU A 560 -16.61 -0.66 -2.95
N ARG A 561 -16.38 0.51 -2.34
CA ARG A 561 -17.17 1.73 -2.57
C ARG A 561 -16.96 2.30 -3.97
N ALA A 562 -15.72 2.34 -4.48
CA ALA A 562 -15.43 2.78 -5.84
C ALA A 562 -16.01 1.84 -6.90
N LEU A 563 -16.08 0.52 -6.61
CA LEU A 563 -16.74 -0.46 -7.47
C LEU A 563 -18.27 -0.37 -7.38
N SER A 564 -18.81 -0.03 -6.20
CA SER A 564 -20.25 0.18 -5.97
C SER A 564 -20.77 1.48 -6.60
N GLU A 565 -19.98 2.57 -6.57
CA GLU A 565 -20.31 3.85 -7.22
C GLU A 565 -20.30 3.74 -8.75
N CYS A 566 -19.42 2.91 -9.32
CA CYS A 566 -19.44 2.56 -10.74
C CYS A 566 -20.66 1.69 -11.13
N ALA A 567 -21.28 0.99 -10.17
CA ALA A 567 -22.38 0.04 -10.42
C ALA A 567 -23.79 0.63 -10.15
N SER A 568 -23.90 1.76 -9.44
CA SER A 568 -25.17 2.20 -8.86
C SER A 568 -25.68 3.52 -9.45
N SER A 569 -26.12 3.51 -10.71
CA SER A 569 -27.01 4.57 -11.23
C SER A 569 -28.49 4.31 -10.94
N GLN A 570 -28.85 3.23 -10.23
CA GLN A 570 -30.25 2.92 -9.89
C GLN A 570 -30.32 2.29 -8.47
N SER A 571 -31.14 2.88 -7.60
CA SER A 571 -31.33 2.62 -6.16
C SER A 571 -30.23 3.11 -5.21
N ALA A 572 -30.37 4.37 -4.77
CA ALA A 572 -29.63 4.91 -3.63
C ALA A 572 -30.12 4.27 -2.33
N VAL A 573 -29.48 3.18 -1.89
CA VAL A 573 -29.48 2.80 -0.48
C VAL A 573 -28.53 3.78 0.21
N ARG A 574 -29.08 4.76 0.93
CA ARG A 574 -28.29 5.67 1.78
C ARG A 574 -27.56 4.82 2.81
N THR A 575 -26.25 4.69 2.67
CA THR A 575 -25.37 4.02 3.63
C THR A 575 -25.43 4.80 4.96
N ARG A 576 -25.70 4.10 6.06
CA ARG A 576 -25.84 4.69 7.42
C ARG A 576 -24.57 5.45 7.80
N ALA A 577 -24.73 6.70 8.26
CA ALA A 577 -23.63 7.48 8.79
C ALA A 577 -23.04 6.79 10.05
N PRO A 578 -21.70 6.76 10.23
CA PRO A 578 -21.02 6.01 11.29
C PRO A 578 -21.41 6.44 12.72
N LEU A 579 -22.00 7.63 12.89
CA LEU A 579 -22.44 8.17 14.20
C LEU A 579 -23.97 8.13 14.41
N ALA A 580 -24.73 7.47 13.52
CA ALA A 580 -26.19 7.40 13.63
C ALA A 580 -26.66 6.68 14.90
N THR A 581 -25.93 5.64 15.35
CA THR A 581 -26.24 4.89 16.57
C THR A 581 -25.98 5.68 17.86
N PRO A 582 -24.81 6.26 18.15
CA PRO A 582 -24.60 7.02 19.38
C PRO A 582 -25.49 8.27 19.46
N ARG A 583 -25.79 8.93 18.33
CA ARG A 583 -26.73 10.06 18.30
C ARG A 583 -28.15 9.64 18.65
N ALA A 584 -28.61 8.50 18.16
CA ALA A 584 -29.91 7.96 18.56
C ALA A 584 -29.96 7.70 20.07
N HIS A 585 -28.91 7.12 20.66
CA HIS A 585 -28.84 6.91 22.12
C HIS A 585 -28.85 8.23 22.90
N ALA A 586 -28.16 9.27 22.42
CA ALA A 586 -28.19 10.59 23.05
C ALA A 586 -29.60 11.21 23.03
N TRP A 587 -30.34 11.08 21.92
CA TRP A 587 -31.74 11.51 21.84
C TRP A 587 -32.66 10.72 22.77
N LEU A 588 -32.46 9.42 22.89
CA LEU A 588 -33.24 8.58 23.82
C LEU A 588 -32.97 8.95 25.28
N LEU A 589 -31.71 9.22 25.65
CA LEU A 589 -31.35 9.72 26.97
C LEU A 589 -32.02 11.07 27.26
N LEU A 590 -32.04 12.00 26.29
CA LEU A 590 -32.75 13.27 26.42
C LEU A 590 -34.28 13.08 26.55
N ALA A 591 -34.85 12.10 25.85
CA ALA A 591 -36.28 11.77 25.98
C ALA A 591 -36.60 11.29 27.39
N GLU A 592 -35.79 10.39 27.96
CA GLU A 592 -35.94 9.90 29.33
C GLU A 592 -35.83 11.04 30.36
N ILE A 593 -34.85 11.93 30.20
CA ILE A 593 -34.70 13.13 31.04
C ILE A 593 -35.95 14.02 30.94
N CYS A 594 -36.49 14.23 29.73
CA CYS A 594 -37.71 15.01 29.53
C CYS A 594 -38.94 14.38 30.19
N LEU A 595 -39.07 13.04 30.15
CA LEU A 595 -40.13 12.32 30.85
C LEU A 595 -40.04 12.50 32.37
N ARG A 596 -38.84 12.43 32.95
CA ARG A 596 -38.62 12.70 34.39
C ARG A 596 -38.96 14.13 34.79
N LEU A 597 -38.80 15.09 33.88
CA LEU A 597 -39.21 16.49 34.05
C LEU A 597 -40.71 16.73 33.80
N GLY A 598 -41.49 15.70 33.45
CA GLY A 598 -42.92 15.83 33.09
C GLY A 598 -43.18 16.49 31.73
N ARG A 599 -42.13 16.67 30.90
CA ARG A 599 -42.23 17.33 29.58
C ARG A 599 -42.47 16.29 28.48
N VAL A 600 -43.67 15.70 28.48
CA VAL A 600 -44.03 14.59 27.58
C VAL A 600 -43.93 14.98 26.10
N SER A 601 -44.35 16.20 25.73
CA SER A 601 -44.25 16.70 24.35
C SER A 601 -42.81 16.83 23.84
N ALA A 602 -41.89 17.29 24.69
CA ALA A 602 -40.47 17.38 24.36
C ALA A 602 -39.84 15.98 24.23
N ALA A 603 -40.24 15.04 25.09
CA ALA A 603 -39.81 13.65 25.00
C ALA A 603 -40.26 13.00 23.67
N ALA A 604 -41.51 13.24 23.25
CA ALA A 604 -42.01 12.77 21.95
C ALA A 604 -41.18 13.32 20.77
N GLY A 605 -40.79 14.61 20.83
CA GLY A 605 -39.88 15.21 19.85
C GLY A 605 -38.51 14.52 19.80
N CYS A 606 -37.90 14.24 20.95
CA CYS A 606 -36.63 13.53 21.04
C CYS A 606 -36.71 12.10 20.49
N VAL A 607 -37.81 11.38 20.76
CA VAL A 607 -38.06 10.03 20.21
C VAL A 607 -38.25 10.08 18.69
N SER A 608 -38.90 11.11 18.16
CA SER A 608 -39.05 11.33 16.70
C SER A 608 -37.68 11.45 16.02
N GLU A 609 -36.78 12.25 16.59
CA GLU A 609 -35.39 12.39 16.09
C GLU A 609 -34.63 11.06 16.18
N ALA A 610 -34.74 10.33 17.28
CA ALA A 610 -34.11 9.01 17.42
C ALA A 610 -34.67 7.98 16.42
N THR A 611 -35.96 8.05 16.11
CA THR A 611 -36.65 7.19 15.13
C THR A 611 -36.18 7.49 13.72
N ALA A 612 -35.94 8.76 13.37
CA ALA A 612 -35.41 9.13 12.07
C ALA A 612 -34.02 8.53 11.80
N LEU A 613 -33.20 8.35 12.85
CA LEU A 613 -31.87 7.75 12.77
C LEU A 613 -31.91 6.21 12.78
N THR A 614 -32.69 5.63 13.71
CA THR A 614 -32.73 4.18 13.97
C THR A 614 -34.17 3.67 14.15
N PRO A 615 -34.95 3.59 13.06
CA PRO A 615 -36.40 3.32 13.14
C PRO A 615 -36.76 1.93 13.68
N PHE A 616 -35.84 0.97 13.61
CA PHE A 616 -36.02 -0.42 14.05
C PHE A 616 -35.21 -0.76 15.31
N SER A 617 -34.85 0.23 16.13
CA SER A 617 -34.19 -0.03 17.42
C SER A 617 -35.23 -0.39 18.48
N HIS A 618 -35.03 -1.49 19.20
CA HIS A 618 -35.90 -1.89 20.31
C HIS A 618 -35.93 -0.82 21.41
N LEU A 619 -34.82 -0.10 21.64
CA LEU A 619 -34.73 1.01 22.60
C LEU A 619 -35.63 2.19 22.18
N VAL A 620 -35.66 2.53 20.89
CA VAL A 620 -36.54 3.59 20.37
C VAL A 620 -38.00 3.23 20.58
N LEU A 621 -38.39 1.98 20.27
CA LEU A 621 -39.75 1.50 20.46
C LEU A 621 -40.14 1.47 21.93
N TYR A 622 -39.23 1.04 22.82
CA TYR A 622 -39.43 1.06 24.26
C TYR A 622 -39.65 2.48 24.79
N THR A 623 -38.75 3.43 24.48
CA THR A 623 -38.89 4.82 24.93
C THR A 623 -40.14 5.48 24.34
N ARG A 624 -40.55 5.13 23.11
CA ARG A 624 -41.84 5.56 22.56
C ARG A 624 -43.03 5.04 23.36
N GLY A 625 -42.99 3.77 23.78
CA GLY A 625 -43.99 3.21 24.68
C GLY A 625 -44.07 3.95 26.01
N MET A 626 -42.92 4.31 26.59
CA MET A 626 -42.85 5.14 27.81
C MET A 626 -43.48 6.53 27.64
N VAL A 627 -43.33 7.15 26.47
CA VAL A 627 -43.98 8.44 26.15
C VAL A 627 -45.51 8.28 26.08
N HIS A 628 -46.02 7.24 25.42
CA HIS A 628 -47.47 6.97 25.35
C HIS A 628 -48.06 6.65 26.72
N ALA A 629 -47.36 5.85 27.53
CA ALA A 629 -47.75 5.57 28.92
C ALA A 629 -47.83 6.87 29.75
N ALA A 630 -46.88 7.79 29.60
CA ALA A 630 -46.92 9.10 30.26
C ALA A 630 -48.07 10.01 29.76
N SER A 631 -48.55 9.80 28.53
CA SER A 631 -49.74 10.45 27.97
C SER A 631 -51.07 9.79 28.34
N ASN A 632 -51.06 8.67 29.09
CA ASN A 632 -52.21 7.79 29.37
C ASN A 632 -52.79 7.07 28.13
N GLU A 633 -52.00 6.89 27.07
CA GLU A 633 -52.33 6.17 25.84
C GLU A 633 -51.84 4.71 25.96
N TRP A 634 -52.54 3.92 26.79
CA TRP A 634 -52.06 2.60 27.21
C TRP A 634 -52.08 1.54 26.09
N GLU A 635 -53.01 1.62 25.15
CA GLU A 635 -53.09 0.65 24.04
C GLU A 635 -51.89 0.80 23.10
N GLU A 636 -51.52 2.04 22.78
CA GLU A 636 -50.36 2.38 21.96
C GLU A 636 -49.04 2.06 22.68
N ALA A 637 -48.98 2.29 23.99
CA ALA A 637 -47.83 1.93 24.82
C ALA A 637 -47.58 0.41 24.79
N ARG A 638 -48.63 -0.39 25.03
CA ARG A 638 -48.58 -1.85 24.94
C ARG A 638 -48.11 -2.33 23.57
N GLN A 639 -48.65 -1.77 22.50
CA GLN A 639 -48.23 -2.13 21.14
C GLN A 639 -46.75 -1.81 20.90
N CYS A 640 -46.26 -0.66 21.40
CA CYS A 640 -44.85 -0.30 21.30
C CYS A 640 -43.94 -1.27 22.07
N PHE A 641 -44.32 -1.70 23.28
CA PHE A 641 -43.55 -2.68 24.04
C PHE A 641 -43.54 -4.07 23.38
N GLN A 642 -44.67 -4.52 22.82
CA GLN A 642 -44.73 -5.76 22.03
C GLN A 642 -43.83 -5.70 20.79
N ASN A 643 -43.84 -4.58 20.08
CA ASN A 643 -42.95 -4.36 18.94
C ASN A 643 -41.48 -4.35 19.36
N ALA A 644 -41.15 -3.77 20.52
CA ALA A 644 -39.79 -3.80 21.06
C ALA A 644 -39.33 -5.24 21.36
N LEU A 645 -40.20 -6.08 21.93
CA LEU A 645 -39.91 -7.50 22.21
C LEU A 645 -39.84 -8.35 20.93
N ALA A 646 -40.62 -8.00 19.90
CA ALA A 646 -40.52 -8.65 18.59
C ALA A 646 -39.13 -8.45 17.95
N ILE A 647 -38.46 -7.32 18.25
CA ILE A 647 -37.09 -7.04 17.81
C ILE A 647 -36.06 -7.65 18.77
N HIS A 648 -36.22 -7.45 20.08
CA HIS A 648 -35.34 -8.00 21.10
C HIS A 648 -36.11 -8.79 22.16
N PRO A 649 -36.24 -10.12 21.99
CA PRO A 649 -37.09 -10.96 22.85
C PRO A 649 -36.68 -11.00 24.33
N THR A 650 -35.44 -10.64 24.66
CA THR A 650 -34.90 -10.66 26.03
C THR A 650 -34.76 -9.27 26.65
N HIS A 651 -35.41 -8.24 26.08
CA HIS A 651 -35.36 -6.89 26.63
C HIS A 651 -36.21 -6.79 27.90
N LEU A 652 -35.54 -6.84 29.06
CA LEU A 652 -36.19 -6.94 30.38
C LEU A 652 -37.15 -5.78 30.67
N ASP A 653 -36.75 -4.55 30.37
CA ASP A 653 -37.57 -3.37 30.71
C ASP A 653 -38.91 -3.38 29.97
N SER A 654 -38.94 -3.80 28.69
CA SER A 654 -40.21 -3.97 27.96
C SER A 654 -41.08 -5.08 28.55
N MET A 655 -40.48 -6.19 29.01
CA MET A 655 -41.21 -7.28 29.66
C MET A 655 -41.83 -6.83 30.99
N VAL A 656 -41.08 -6.08 31.79
CA VAL A 656 -41.54 -5.54 33.08
C VAL A 656 -42.71 -4.57 32.88
N GLN A 657 -42.62 -3.66 31.91
CA GLN A 657 -43.71 -2.71 31.63
C GLN A 657 -44.99 -3.44 31.18
N LEU A 658 -44.90 -4.43 30.28
CA LEU A 658 -46.07 -5.22 29.87
C LEU A 658 -46.66 -6.07 31.00
N GLY A 659 -45.82 -6.58 31.91
CA GLY A 659 -46.27 -7.36 33.07
C GLY A 659 -46.98 -6.49 34.12
N ALA A 660 -46.54 -5.24 34.30
CA ALA A 660 -47.16 -4.29 35.22
C ALA A 660 -48.58 -3.88 34.78
N GLU A 661 -48.89 -3.91 33.48
CA GLU A 661 -50.23 -3.57 32.96
C GLU A 661 -51.28 -4.68 33.15
N GLN A 662 -50.90 -5.89 33.60
CA GLN A 662 -51.84 -7.01 33.82
C GLN A 662 -52.40 -7.07 35.25
N LEU A 663 -51.99 -6.14 36.13
CA LEU A 663 -52.49 -5.94 37.49
C LEU A 663 -53.21 -4.59 37.58
#